data_AF-A0AA36MLG7-F1
#
_entry.id   AF-A0AA36MLG7-F1
#
_cell.length_a   1.000
_cell.length_b   1.000
_cell.length_c   1.000
_cell.angle_alpha   90.00
_cell.angle_beta   90.00
_cell.angle_gamma   90.00
#
_symmetry.space_group_name_H-M   'P 1'
#
loop_
_entity.id
_entity.type
_entity.pdbx_description
1 polymer ?
#
loop_
_entity_poly.entity_id
_entity_poly.type
_entity_poly.pdbx_seq_one_letter_code
_entity_poly.pdbx_strand_id
1 'polypeptide(L)'
;MEGPDSEWREGIVAGMVQTRDKADEVILPLRNLRPNQWYCVQVDARYPYVGKRAFSDSKAISPPFLTPFPARGPLQPMPVRLDLDEEVEEPSEDSEDFCWAARPWVSLRVEKGFLPEQYMLQYKEAVPGGEEMGKEHFHGWEEPMVVERFNKDKRNSEHWDTVRVGLPAGAPEIVVLRLMTVSPKTAAPLQWSIASQPVVSRIALPRLAEGQDGAVMRFLPSVGALHLHLRFFLQPGPVLKEGHLPQTQRTATTNESVGHRHVAQYQLRIRMKGETQKELPVGVKGPRRFIELPAAALPPAHAVGTQPSLGEPETWEEAWVAGLLGCFGHRYELQVDLSDQLRELLMGHDQLEASLRVGTEYRWSCWTPWSAPQPLPLPLPAPLRSSVATAEALGPTAIKVCWPPFDRVPGINSLEYVVRAEPQLGEGAASCAETVICFQHEPRKADGQIVGSNQFQRLLDAKEDSHLARLAACFQDIRDLEGDEEKDTKLQVELNGLLPWTRYLISVSARYPAGAGIYPRSQLEGRPQSEGMGLLVGHKLTTQVVTPGGENCPAPPRQVGWQDIPQEKQQEDGSKFLETGKRAAFLSIEDRSEYVLEYRACAPTWAHYDPEVGVALRDFQGSWPRNEDEEGSWKRVPMVQRLGRGVGEAYSTKSFGGFTAPAEATMKRFAVARLVPGPCWSGNVPYGFLASGLSLGSGFSVSRAESRIQDIGFLTDLEGDLDTFERYVASKDSVLRRSPGGPLRLGDSKAFVFGGDLFDRGKGDLRLARELLKLKETYPERVFFLLGNRDINKMRLSAELSEEALGRKPSEAFVAWWDPKAPTLAKFLETKRQPNTAVSRLKWMLRHTLGAPGAFNYRREELAILRNAEVDQISDEEVVASFQRSVLHPQGEVRSYLRAAQIGLILGDTLFVHGAVDEEALGFVPSPETRYQAHSKEELLALPKAQTGLALKAWIEALNAFAAEQVEDWCRQPFWRTEDGVLRRGGEALMAYQCRPAVALSTVVVTCYVDGKNMPSRKAIEQDKIERKCTDPLSPKVREYLAQGQVRRVVVGHKPSGEAPAVLRTDADGLGPYEVISMDTNYASTQDHSQRGGSWCELRVALLPGGGSQARLRGRRPDSGDAFDFRLPGIGGDSGDGDEFVGHQTADGWWVRLKLASGQYLLSRGEGRIAEYRTVEAKEIAAQVLELPAL
;
A
#
# COMPACT_ATOMS: atom_id res chain seq x y z
N MET A 1 -5.45 -19.70 31.08
CA MET A 1 -4.46 -18.62 31.22
C MET A 1 -3.95 -18.66 32.64
N GLU A 2 -2.63 -18.74 32.79
CA GLU A 2 -1.93 -19.07 34.04
C GLU A 2 -1.26 -17.82 34.63
N GLY A 3 -1.39 -17.65 35.94
CA GLY A 3 -0.67 -16.65 36.75
C GLY A 3 -1.58 -15.76 37.61
N PRO A 4 -1.32 -15.63 38.93
CA PRO A 4 -2.06 -14.74 39.83
C PRO A 4 -1.80 -13.23 39.61
N ASP A 5 -0.92 -12.86 38.68
CA ASP A 5 -0.48 -11.47 38.43
C ASP A 5 -1.04 -10.85 37.12
N SER A 6 -2.05 -11.43 36.48
CA SER A 6 -2.65 -10.83 35.28
C SER A 6 -3.64 -9.70 35.64
N GLU A 7 -3.48 -8.50 35.07
CA GLU A 7 -4.45 -7.38 35.16
C GLU A 7 -5.87 -7.87 34.77
N TRP A 8 -6.80 -7.88 35.74
CA TRP A 8 -8.20 -8.26 35.55
C TRP A 8 -8.86 -7.29 34.56
N ARG A 9 -9.20 -7.76 33.35
CA ARG A 9 -9.98 -6.97 32.38
C ARG A 9 -11.46 -6.95 32.80
N GLU A 10 -12.05 -5.76 32.71
CA GLU A 10 -13.49 -5.40 32.80
C GLU A 10 -14.41 -6.44 33.47
N GLY A 11 -14.75 -6.20 34.74
CA GLY A 11 -15.75 -7.01 35.45
C GLY A 11 -17.13 -6.92 34.79
N ILE A 12 -17.80 -8.06 34.61
CA ILE A 12 -19.17 -8.14 34.08
C ILE A 12 -20.13 -8.10 35.28
N VAL A 13 -21.15 -7.24 35.21
CA VAL A 13 -22.22 -7.21 36.23
C VAL A 13 -23.03 -8.51 36.12
N ALA A 14 -22.85 -9.41 37.08
CA ALA A 14 -23.49 -10.72 37.06
C ALA A 14 -24.96 -10.72 37.51
N GLY A 15 -25.41 -9.65 38.19
CA GLY A 15 -26.81 -9.45 38.59
C GLY A 15 -26.99 -8.27 39.56
N MET A 16 -28.23 -7.82 39.75
CA MET A 16 -28.61 -6.82 40.75
C MET A 16 -29.73 -7.40 41.63
N VAL A 17 -29.58 -7.31 42.96
CA VAL A 17 -30.59 -7.76 43.92
C VAL A 17 -31.08 -6.56 44.71
N GLN A 18 -32.40 -6.36 44.76
CA GLN A 18 -33.04 -5.32 45.56
C GLN A 18 -33.75 -5.97 46.75
N THR A 19 -33.24 -5.77 47.97
CA THR A 19 -33.88 -6.24 49.20
C THR A 19 -34.77 -5.14 49.77
N ARG A 20 -36.05 -5.42 50.00
CA ARG A 20 -36.99 -4.44 50.60
C ARG A 20 -37.04 -4.50 52.13
N ASP A 21 -36.73 -5.67 52.71
CA ASP A 21 -36.69 -5.91 54.16
C ASP A 21 -35.28 -6.31 54.61
N LYS A 22 -35.01 -6.30 55.93
CA LYS A 22 -33.75 -6.83 56.49
C LYS A 22 -33.62 -8.31 56.15
N ALA A 23 -32.81 -8.64 55.15
CA ALA A 23 -32.44 -10.01 54.84
C ALA A 23 -31.14 -10.34 55.60
N ASP A 24 -31.17 -11.39 56.42
CA ASP A 24 -29.99 -11.88 57.12
C ASP A 24 -28.99 -12.57 56.17
N GLU A 25 -29.45 -13.01 54.98
CA GLU A 25 -28.63 -13.64 53.95
C GLU A 25 -29.21 -13.35 52.54
N VAL A 26 -28.34 -13.10 51.56
CA VAL A 26 -28.72 -12.89 50.14
C VAL A 26 -27.93 -13.86 49.26
N ILE A 27 -28.64 -14.73 48.53
CA ILE A 27 -28.04 -15.76 47.67
C ILE A 27 -28.32 -15.42 46.20
N LEU A 28 -27.26 -15.30 45.38
CA LEU A 28 -27.35 -15.08 43.94
C LEU A 28 -26.56 -16.17 43.18
N PRO A 29 -27.20 -17.06 42.41
CA PRO A 29 -26.50 -18.09 41.65
C PRO A 29 -25.85 -17.51 40.39
N LEU A 30 -24.52 -17.63 40.29
CA LEU A 30 -23.75 -17.28 39.10
C LEU A 30 -23.75 -18.44 38.10
N ARG A 31 -24.01 -18.17 36.82
CA ARG A 31 -24.06 -19.19 35.74
C ARG A 31 -23.07 -18.83 34.63
N ASN A 32 -22.73 -19.83 33.80
CA ASN A 32 -21.84 -19.69 32.63
C ASN A 32 -20.39 -19.29 32.93
N LEU A 33 -19.89 -19.58 34.14
CA LEU A 33 -18.47 -19.46 34.44
C LEU A 33 -17.68 -20.54 33.69
N ARG A 34 -16.55 -20.16 33.11
CA ARG A 34 -15.63 -21.12 32.47
C ARG A 34 -14.98 -22.02 33.53
N PRO A 35 -14.91 -23.35 33.33
CA PRO A 35 -14.25 -24.26 34.25
C PRO A 35 -12.73 -24.06 34.27
N ASN A 36 -12.08 -24.40 35.40
CA ASN A 36 -10.64 -24.25 35.63
C ASN A 36 -10.11 -22.83 35.40
N GLN A 37 -10.91 -21.84 35.78
CA GLN A 37 -10.53 -20.44 35.72
C GLN A 37 -10.75 -19.77 37.07
N TRP A 38 -9.82 -18.90 37.44
CA TRP A 38 -9.89 -18.13 38.67
C TRP A 38 -10.90 -16.99 38.53
N TYR A 39 -11.78 -16.85 39.52
CA TYR A 39 -12.71 -15.74 39.62
C TYR A 39 -12.62 -15.10 41.00
N CYS A 40 -12.85 -13.80 41.07
CA CYS A 40 -13.24 -13.10 42.29
C CYS A 40 -14.62 -12.47 42.09
N VAL A 41 -15.46 -12.49 43.12
CA VAL A 41 -16.79 -11.86 43.08
C VAL A 41 -16.74 -10.61 43.93
N GLN A 42 -17.10 -9.47 43.33
CA GLN A 42 -17.26 -8.20 44.03
C GLN A 42 -18.74 -7.90 44.21
N VAL A 43 -19.13 -7.60 45.46
CA VAL A 43 -20.48 -7.16 45.81
C VAL A 43 -20.42 -5.69 46.24
N ASP A 44 -21.13 -4.85 45.51
CA ASP A 44 -21.28 -3.41 45.81
C ASP A 44 -22.69 -3.15 46.37
N ALA A 45 -22.78 -2.72 47.63
CA ALA A 45 -24.06 -2.31 48.23
C ALA A 45 -24.37 -0.84 47.92
N ARG A 46 -25.59 -0.53 47.49
CA ARG A 46 -26.02 0.84 47.15
C ARG A 46 -27.32 1.19 47.86
N TYR A 47 -27.38 2.35 48.52
CA TYR A 47 -28.64 2.91 49.01
C TYR A 47 -29.36 3.64 47.87
N PRO A 48 -30.63 3.31 47.57
CA PRO A 48 -31.36 3.92 46.46
C PRO A 48 -31.78 5.38 46.73
N TYR A 49 -31.69 5.88 47.97
CA TYR A 49 -32.12 7.24 48.33
C TYR A 49 -31.21 7.88 49.40
N VAL A 50 -30.09 8.47 48.97
CA VAL A 50 -29.43 9.55 49.74
C VAL A 50 -29.04 10.65 48.75
N GLY A 51 -29.68 11.80 48.83
CA GLY A 51 -29.46 12.91 47.90
C GLY A 51 -28.01 13.44 47.96
N LYS A 52 -27.42 13.65 46.78
CA LYS A 52 -26.22 14.47 46.44
C LYS A 52 -24.99 14.51 47.37
N ARG A 53 -24.86 13.71 48.43
CA ARG A 53 -23.64 13.66 49.26
C ARG A 53 -23.28 12.22 49.67
N ALA A 54 -22.07 11.84 49.27
CA ALA A 54 -21.26 10.67 49.64
C ALA A 54 -21.90 9.28 49.45
N PHE A 55 -21.35 8.54 48.48
CA PHE A 55 -21.52 7.09 48.32
C PHE A 55 -20.80 6.36 49.46
N SER A 56 -21.34 5.25 49.95
CA SER A 56 -20.61 4.36 50.86
C SER A 56 -19.65 3.47 50.06
N ASP A 57 -18.35 3.54 50.37
CA ASP A 57 -17.26 2.77 49.74
C ASP A 57 -17.16 1.31 50.22
N SER A 58 -18.22 0.76 50.81
CA SER A 58 -18.21 -0.62 51.30
C SER A 58 -18.29 -1.62 50.14
N LYS A 59 -17.12 -2.08 49.68
CA LYS A 59 -16.93 -3.15 48.71
C LYS A 59 -16.55 -4.44 49.44
N ALA A 60 -17.29 -5.52 49.22
CA ALA A 60 -16.89 -6.85 49.66
C ALA A 60 -16.39 -7.64 48.44
N ILE A 61 -15.14 -8.08 48.47
CA ILE A 61 -14.53 -8.90 47.41
C ILE A 61 -14.27 -10.29 47.99
N SER A 62 -14.73 -11.33 47.32
CA SER A 62 -14.42 -12.71 47.71
C SER A 62 -12.93 -12.99 47.49
N PRO A 63 -12.31 -13.90 48.26
CA PRO A 63 -11.06 -14.51 47.85
C PRO A 63 -11.18 -15.06 46.42
N PRO A 64 -10.10 -15.05 45.62
CA PRO A 64 -10.07 -15.76 44.36
C PRO A 64 -10.44 -17.22 44.59
N PHE A 65 -11.34 -17.76 43.80
CA PHE A 65 -11.67 -19.18 43.81
C PHE A 65 -11.54 -19.74 42.39
N LEU A 66 -11.04 -20.97 42.33
CA LEU A 66 -10.94 -21.73 41.10
C LEU A 66 -12.23 -22.53 40.93
N THR A 67 -12.89 -22.40 39.79
CA THR A 67 -14.03 -23.27 39.46
C THR A 67 -13.51 -24.71 39.29
N PRO A 68 -14.02 -25.70 40.06
CA PRO A 68 -13.49 -27.06 40.03
C PRO A 68 -13.69 -27.71 38.66
N PHE A 69 -12.77 -28.61 38.28
CA PHE A 69 -12.99 -29.51 37.16
C PHE A 69 -14.17 -30.43 37.52
N PRO A 70 -15.23 -30.54 36.70
CA PRO A 70 -16.15 -31.66 36.88
C PRO A 70 -15.34 -32.94 36.65
N ALA A 71 -15.50 -33.95 37.52
CA ALA A 71 -15.03 -35.30 37.23
C ALA A 71 -15.76 -35.79 35.98
N ARG A 72 -15.16 -35.52 34.82
CA ARG A 72 -15.72 -35.85 33.52
C ARG A 72 -15.22 -37.26 33.17
N GLY A 73 -16.09 -38.07 32.58
CA GLY A 73 -15.64 -39.24 31.82
C GLY A 73 -14.69 -38.83 30.68
N PRO A 74 -14.05 -39.79 30.00
CA PRO A 74 -13.12 -39.49 28.92
C PRO A 74 -13.75 -38.51 27.92
N LEU A 75 -12.97 -37.55 27.44
CA LEU A 75 -13.39 -36.70 26.33
C LEU A 75 -13.71 -37.61 25.13
N GLN A 76 -14.78 -37.30 24.39
CA GLN A 76 -15.08 -38.01 23.14
C GLN A 76 -13.85 -37.91 22.23
N PRO A 77 -13.24 -39.03 21.79
CA PRO A 77 -12.12 -38.99 20.86
C PRO A 77 -12.53 -38.22 19.62
N MET A 78 -11.68 -37.27 19.24
CA MET A 78 -11.94 -36.47 18.04
C MET A 78 -11.33 -37.21 16.84
N PRO A 79 -12.08 -37.45 15.75
CA PRO A 79 -11.47 -37.87 14.50
C PRO A 79 -10.50 -36.78 14.04
N VAL A 80 -9.27 -37.17 13.70
CA VAL A 80 -8.21 -36.22 13.31
C VAL A 80 -7.95 -36.34 11.81
N ARG A 81 -7.96 -35.20 11.12
CA ARG A 81 -7.47 -35.08 9.75
C ARG A 81 -5.94 -35.20 9.78
N LEU A 82 -5.40 -36.34 9.36
CA LEU A 82 -3.97 -36.47 9.12
C LEU A 82 -3.72 -36.02 7.67
N ASP A 83 -3.10 -34.86 7.49
CA ASP A 83 -2.51 -34.50 6.20
C ASP A 83 -1.35 -35.49 5.95
N LEU A 84 -1.58 -36.46 5.08
CA LEU A 84 -0.64 -37.54 4.71
C LEU A 84 0.59 -37.01 3.92
N ASP A 85 0.87 -35.70 3.95
CA ASP A 85 1.89 -35.03 3.14
C ASP A 85 3.32 -35.07 3.74
N GLU A 86 3.55 -35.90 4.75
CA GLU A 86 4.90 -36.37 5.08
C GLU A 86 4.95 -37.86 4.81
N GLU A 87 5.80 -38.28 3.88
CA GLU A 87 6.17 -39.67 3.62
C GLU A 87 6.25 -40.42 4.95
N VAL A 88 5.22 -41.21 5.23
CA VAL A 88 5.38 -42.35 6.12
C VAL A 88 6.24 -43.26 5.28
N GLU A 89 7.53 -43.41 5.64
CA GLU A 89 8.35 -44.48 5.11
C GLU A 89 7.48 -45.73 5.14
N GLU A 90 7.29 -46.38 3.97
CA GLU A 90 6.60 -47.66 3.94
C GLU A 90 7.23 -48.51 5.04
N PRO A 91 6.44 -49.03 5.99
CA PRO A 91 7.00 -49.79 7.09
C PRO A 91 7.90 -50.87 6.49
N SER A 92 9.11 -51.01 7.05
CA SER A 92 10.05 -52.06 6.66
C SER A 92 9.30 -53.37 6.45
N GLU A 93 9.62 -54.11 5.38
CA GLU A 93 8.95 -55.37 4.96
C GLU A 93 8.76 -56.39 6.10
N ASP A 94 9.42 -56.20 7.24
CA ASP A 94 9.33 -57.00 8.46
C ASP A 94 8.08 -56.78 9.35
N SER A 95 7.15 -55.84 9.04
CA SER A 95 5.87 -55.74 9.78
C SER A 95 4.79 -56.61 9.11
N GLU A 96 4.80 -57.91 9.35
CA GLU A 96 3.98 -58.90 8.62
C GLU A 96 2.44 -58.81 8.79
N ASP A 97 1.88 -57.98 9.70
CA ASP A 97 0.48 -58.21 10.11
C ASP A 97 -0.61 -57.24 9.58
N PHE A 98 -0.31 -56.04 9.04
CA PHE A 98 -1.36 -55.16 8.51
C PHE A 98 -0.89 -54.15 7.43
N CYS A 99 -1.36 -54.30 6.19
CA CYS A 99 -1.10 -53.35 5.10
C CYS A 99 -2.07 -52.15 5.16
N TRP A 100 -1.64 -51.04 5.77
CA TRP A 100 -2.42 -49.81 5.92
C TRP A 100 -2.89 -49.17 4.61
N ALA A 101 -2.19 -49.42 3.49
CA ALA A 101 -2.60 -48.94 2.17
C ALA A 101 -3.72 -49.78 1.54
N ALA A 102 -3.82 -51.06 1.91
CA ALA A 102 -4.72 -52.03 1.28
C ALA A 102 -5.97 -52.37 2.11
N ARG A 103 -6.06 -51.91 3.36
CA ARG A 103 -7.16 -52.23 4.28
C ARG A 103 -7.77 -50.97 4.92
N PRO A 104 -9.06 -50.99 5.28
CA PRO A 104 -9.72 -49.86 5.92
C PRO A 104 -9.11 -49.59 7.31
N TRP A 105 -8.93 -48.31 7.64
CA TRP A 105 -8.46 -47.87 8.95
C TRP A 105 -9.02 -46.49 9.31
N VAL A 106 -8.99 -46.16 10.61
CA VAL A 106 -9.44 -44.88 11.15
C VAL A 106 -8.41 -44.29 12.12
N SER A 107 -8.31 -42.96 12.19
CA SER A 107 -7.41 -42.26 13.11
C SER A 107 -8.18 -41.44 14.14
N LEU A 108 -7.81 -41.58 15.40
CA LEU A 108 -8.48 -40.98 16.55
C LEU A 108 -7.49 -40.21 17.41
N ARG A 109 -7.87 -39.03 17.92
CA ARG A 109 -7.17 -38.41 19.05
C ARG A 109 -7.76 -38.93 20.35
N VAL A 110 -6.94 -39.58 21.15
CA VAL A 110 -7.32 -40.11 22.46
C VAL A 110 -6.41 -39.48 23.50
N GLU A 111 -6.97 -39.03 24.62
CA GLU A 111 -6.20 -38.44 25.70
C GLU A 111 -5.27 -39.49 26.33
N LYS A 112 -4.02 -39.10 26.63
CA LYS A 112 -2.92 -40.04 26.98
C LYS A 112 -3.26 -41.01 28.13
N GLY A 113 -4.09 -40.57 29.08
CA GLY A 113 -4.54 -41.38 30.21
C GLY A 113 -5.54 -42.50 29.88
N PHE A 114 -6.06 -42.55 28.64
CA PHE A 114 -7.14 -43.46 28.25
C PHE A 114 -6.72 -44.55 27.24
N LEU A 115 -5.42 -44.74 27.02
CA LEU A 115 -4.87 -45.72 26.07
C LEU A 115 -4.10 -46.84 26.79
N PRO A 116 -3.87 -47.99 26.12
CA PRO A 116 -4.56 -49.27 26.30
C PRO A 116 -4.28 -50.00 27.64
N GLU A 117 -3.62 -49.39 28.62
CA GLU A 117 -3.40 -50.05 29.92
C GLU A 117 -4.71 -50.20 30.73
N GLN A 118 -5.72 -49.38 30.43
CA GLN A 118 -7.00 -49.36 31.16
C GLN A 118 -8.24 -49.51 30.27
N TYR A 119 -8.11 -49.40 28.94
CA TYR A 119 -9.24 -49.40 28.01
C TYR A 119 -8.97 -50.20 26.74
N MET A 120 -9.99 -50.91 26.25
CA MET A 120 -10.00 -51.72 25.03
C MET A 120 -10.91 -51.06 23.98
N LEU A 121 -10.43 -50.99 22.74
CA LEU A 121 -11.17 -50.40 21.62
C LEU A 121 -11.91 -51.51 20.85
N GLN A 122 -13.20 -51.31 20.59
CA GLN A 122 -14.01 -52.25 19.83
C GLN A 122 -14.78 -51.52 18.73
N TYR A 123 -15.12 -52.22 17.66
CA TYR A 123 -15.90 -51.70 16.54
C TYR A 123 -17.12 -52.58 16.23
N LYS A 124 -18.11 -52.03 15.52
CA LYS A 124 -19.23 -52.77 14.93
C LYS A 124 -19.78 -52.04 13.71
N GLU A 125 -20.57 -52.72 12.89
CA GLU A 125 -21.28 -52.11 11.76
C GLU A 125 -22.30 -51.05 12.22
N ALA A 126 -22.33 -49.91 11.54
CA ALA A 126 -23.38 -48.91 11.72
C ALA A 126 -24.47 -49.12 10.66
N VAL A 127 -25.59 -49.74 11.03
CA VAL A 127 -26.73 -49.91 10.13
C VAL A 127 -27.44 -48.56 9.94
N PRO A 128 -27.46 -47.95 8.74
CA PRO A 128 -28.13 -46.68 8.52
C PRO A 128 -29.64 -46.92 8.35
N GLY A 129 -30.46 -46.43 9.28
CA GLY A 129 -31.89 -46.19 9.01
C GLY A 129 -32.95 -47.16 9.57
N GLY A 130 -32.74 -47.83 10.71
CA GLY A 130 -33.81 -48.55 11.41
C GLY A 130 -34.57 -47.66 12.41
N GLU A 131 -35.89 -47.51 12.29
CA GLU A 131 -36.77 -46.74 13.19
C GLU A 131 -36.90 -47.30 14.63
N GLU A 132 -36.19 -48.37 14.99
CA GLU A 132 -36.14 -48.90 16.36
C GLU A 132 -34.75 -48.74 16.99
N MET A 133 -34.38 -47.52 17.39
CA MET A 133 -33.38 -47.34 18.45
C MET A 133 -33.96 -47.81 19.79
N GLY A 134 -33.87 -49.12 20.08
CA GLY A 134 -34.30 -49.63 21.40
C GLY A 134 -34.39 -51.14 21.61
N LYS A 135 -34.24 -52.00 20.59
CA LYS A 135 -34.26 -53.46 20.78
C LYS A 135 -33.08 -54.12 20.07
N GLU A 136 -32.16 -54.64 20.88
CA GLU A 136 -30.91 -55.24 20.44
C GLU A 136 -31.13 -56.67 19.92
N HIS A 137 -31.14 -56.85 18.60
CA HIS A 137 -30.64 -58.06 17.95
C HIS A 137 -29.43 -57.68 17.13
N PHE A 138 -28.28 -57.50 17.80
CA PHE A 138 -27.02 -57.13 17.18
C PHE A 138 -26.00 -58.26 17.31
N HIS A 139 -25.27 -58.52 16.23
CA HIS A 139 -24.02 -59.29 16.27
C HIS A 139 -23.00 -58.54 17.14
N GLY A 140 -22.17 -59.30 17.88
CA GLY A 140 -21.30 -58.77 18.94
C GLY A 140 -20.29 -57.72 18.45
N TRP A 141 -19.85 -56.85 19.36
CA TRP A 141 -18.74 -55.91 19.11
C TRP A 141 -17.44 -56.68 18.85
N GLU A 142 -16.67 -56.26 17.85
CA GLU A 142 -15.43 -56.90 17.41
C GLU A 142 -14.20 -56.08 17.82
N GLU A 143 -13.05 -56.74 18.00
CA GLU A 143 -11.77 -56.06 18.23
C GLU A 143 -11.10 -55.70 16.89
N PRO A 144 -10.52 -54.50 16.76
CA PRO A 144 -9.78 -54.11 15.56
C PRO A 144 -8.54 -55.00 15.37
N MET A 145 -8.12 -55.19 14.11
CA MET A 145 -6.97 -56.03 13.78
C MET A 145 -5.66 -55.49 14.33
N VAL A 146 -5.49 -54.17 14.34
CA VAL A 146 -4.30 -53.50 14.86
C VAL A 146 -4.65 -52.12 15.39
N VAL A 147 -3.99 -51.70 16.48
CA VAL A 147 -4.12 -50.36 17.05
C VAL A 147 -2.71 -49.79 17.23
N GLU A 148 -2.32 -48.84 16.39
CA GLU A 148 -0.98 -48.24 16.38
C GLU A 148 -1.01 -46.82 16.97
N ARG A 149 -0.15 -46.54 17.96
CA ARG A 149 0.02 -45.19 18.52
C ARG A 149 1.02 -44.40 17.68
N PHE A 150 0.61 -43.22 17.22
CA PHE A 150 1.42 -42.32 16.39
C PHE A 150 1.71 -41.01 17.14
N ASN A 151 2.99 -40.75 17.47
CA ASN A 151 3.41 -39.59 18.26
C ASN A 151 4.39 -38.69 17.50
N LYS A 152 3.90 -37.93 16.50
CA LYS A 152 4.73 -36.99 15.72
C LYS A 152 4.72 -35.54 16.25
N ASP A 153 3.71 -35.14 17.04
CA ASP A 153 3.47 -33.72 17.32
C ASP A 153 4.09 -33.27 18.67
N LYS A 154 5.41 -33.03 18.69
CA LYS A 154 6.16 -32.62 19.90
C LYS A 154 5.61 -31.34 20.57
N ARG A 155 4.89 -30.49 19.85
CA ARG A 155 4.41 -29.17 20.37
C ARG A 155 3.08 -29.25 21.12
N ASN A 156 2.27 -30.30 20.90
CA ASN A 156 0.98 -30.53 21.59
C ASN A 156 0.92 -31.89 22.30
N SER A 157 2.05 -32.60 22.40
CA SER A 157 2.12 -33.97 22.92
C SER A 157 1.80 -34.11 24.40
N GLU A 158 1.63 -33.06 25.19
CA GLU A 158 1.54 -33.23 26.64
C GLU A 158 0.26 -33.95 27.09
N HIS A 159 -0.85 -33.92 26.34
CA HIS A 159 -2.15 -34.43 26.83
C HIS A 159 -2.86 -35.42 25.89
N TRP A 160 -2.48 -35.50 24.60
CA TRP A 160 -3.19 -36.34 23.60
C TRP A 160 -2.22 -37.23 22.82
N ASP A 161 -2.68 -38.44 22.51
CA ASP A 161 -2.06 -39.37 21.57
C ASP A 161 -2.95 -39.50 20.33
N THR A 162 -2.33 -39.69 19.17
CA THR A 162 -3.06 -40.05 17.94
C THR A 162 -2.95 -41.56 17.74
N VAL A 163 -4.05 -42.23 17.48
CA VAL A 163 -4.11 -43.69 17.36
C VAL A 163 -4.74 -44.08 16.04
N ARG A 164 -4.07 -44.96 15.29
CA ARG A 164 -4.60 -45.59 14.08
C ARG A 164 -5.19 -46.95 14.43
N VAL A 165 -6.39 -47.22 13.95
CA VAL A 165 -7.13 -48.45 14.18
C VAL A 165 -7.34 -49.12 12.83
N GLY A 166 -6.69 -50.26 12.61
CA GLY A 166 -6.81 -51.08 11.41
C GLY A 166 -7.99 -52.05 11.52
N LEU A 167 -8.83 -52.08 10.49
CA LEU A 167 -10.05 -52.88 10.40
C LEU A 167 -9.86 -54.02 9.38
N PRO A 168 -10.55 -55.17 9.51
CA PRO A 168 -10.43 -56.26 8.54
C PRO A 168 -10.94 -55.84 7.16
N ALA A 169 -10.50 -56.56 6.12
CA ALA A 169 -10.80 -56.22 4.72
C ALA A 169 -12.31 -56.21 4.39
N GLY A 170 -13.14 -56.89 5.17
CA GLY A 170 -14.61 -56.89 5.06
C GLY A 170 -15.33 -55.93 6.02
N ALA A 171 -14.62 -55.05 6.72
CA ALA A 171 -15.26 -54.09 7.63
C ALA A 171 -16.17 -53.13 6.85
N PRO A 172 -17.35 -52.78 7.40
CA PRO A 172 -18.33 -51.94 6.72
C PRO A 172 -17.84 -50.49 6.57
N GLU A 173 -18.39 -49.78 5.58
CA GLU A 173 -18.05 -48.37 5.29
C GLU A 173 -18.41 -47.43 6.44
N ILE A 174 -19.27 -47.82 7.39
CA ILE A 174 -19.52 -47.03 8.60
C ILE A 174 -19.40 -47.94 9.82
N VAL A 175 -18.50 -47.61 10.73
CA VAL A 175 -18.25 -48.38 11.95
C VAL A 175 -18.54 -47.55 13.20
N VAL A 176 -19.25 -48.12 14.16
CA VAL A 176 -19.33 -47.55 15.50
C VAL A 176 -18.14 -48.07 16.29
N LEU A 177 -17.35 -47.18 16.86
CA LEU A 177 -16.24 -47.51 17.75
C LEU A 177 -16.65 -47.24 19.20
N ARG A 178 -16.10 -48.00 20.15
CA ARG A 178 -16.27 -47.75 21.58
C ARG A 178 -14.98 -48.00 22.36
N LEU A 179 -14.79 -47.28 23.47
CA LEU A 179 -13.79 -47.63 24.49
C LEU A 179 -14.49 -48.34 25.65
N MET A 180 -14.00 -49.53 26.00
CA MET A 180 -14.42 -50.32 27.16
C MET A 180 -13.34 -50.29 28.23
N THR A 181 -13.67 -50.06 29.50
CA THR A 181 -12.71 -50.23 30.60
C THR A 181 -12.34 -51.70 30.78
N VAL A 182 -11.06 -52.00 31.04
CA VAL A 182 -10.60 -53.37 31.35
C VAL A 182 -11.04 -53.81 32.76
N SER A 183 -11.39 -52.86 33.65
CA SER A 183 -11.89 -53.14 35.01
C SER A 183 -13.43 -53.27 35.05
N PRO A 184 -13.99 -54.35 35.65
CA PRO A 184 -15.41 -54.71 35.51
C PRO A 184 -16.39 -53.99 36.46
N LYS A 185 -16.02 -52.87 37.11
CA LYS A 185 -16.93 -52.22 38.08
C LYS A 185 -17.10 -50.72 37.80
N THR A 186 -18.32 -50.38 37.34
CA THR A 186 -19.04 -49.10 37.45
C THR A 186 -18.88 -47.97 36.41
N ALA A 187 -18.18 -48.14 35.29
CA ALA A 187 -18.18 -47.13 34.20
C ALA A 187 -18.99 -47.60 32.98
N ALA A 188 -19.91 -46.76 32.48
CA ALA A 188 -20.60 -46.99 31.21
C ALA A 188 -19.62 -46.86 30.03
N PRO A 189 -19.70 -47.72 29.00
CA PRO A 189 -18.86 -47.58 27.80
C PRO A 189 -19.11 -46.25 27.10
N LEU A 190 -18.05 -45.59 26.64
CA LEU A 190 -18.21 -44.50 25.69
C LEU A 190 -18.32 -45.08 24.28
N GLN A 191 -19.41 -44.75 23.58
CA GLN A 191 -19.69 -45.19 22.22
C GLN A 191 -19.70 -43.99 21.28
N TRP A 192 -19.17 -44.16 20.06
CA TRP A 192 -19.15 -43.13 19.02
C TRP A 192 -19.24 -43.74 17.62
N SER A 193 -20.10 -43.19 16.77
CA SER A 193 -20.23 -43.61 15.37
C SER A 193 -19.21 -42.87 14.49
N ILE A 194 -18.43 -43.60 13.70
CA ILE A 194 -17.41 -43.03 12.80
C ILE A 194 -17.52 -43.69 11.43
N ALA A 195 -17.74 -42.91 10.38
CA ALA A 195 -17.70 -43.44 9.01
C ALA A 195 -16.28 -43.91 8.67
N SER A 196 -16.15 -45.18 8.26
CA SER A 196 -14.94 -45.68 7.59
C SER A 196 -14.96 -45.24 6.11
N GLN A 197 -13.85 -45.39 5.41
CA GLN A 197 -13.54 -44.63 4.20
C GLN A 197 -14.05 -45.34 2.92
N PRO A 198 -14.47 -44.62 1.85
CA PRO A 198 -14.58 -45.21 0.52
C PRO A 198 -13.18 -45.45 -0.07
N VAL A 199 -12.97 -46.60 -0.69
CA VAL A 199 -11.74 -46.97 -1.40
C VAL A 199 -11.83 -46.52 -2.86
N VAL A 200 -11.28 -45.36 -3.20
CA VAL A 200 -11.04 -44.99 -4.61
C VAL A 200 -9.68 -45.54 -5.00
N SER A 201 -9.66 -46.60 -5.80
CA SER A 201 -8.43 -47.37 -6.06
C SER A 201 -7.54 -46.81 -7.17
N ARG A 202 -8.05 -46.01 -8.14
CA ARG A 202 -7.25 -45.48 -9.28
C ARG A 202 -7.77 -44.14 -9.85
N ILE A 203 -6.85 -43.21 -10.13
CA ILE A 203 -7.08 -41.94 -10.85
C ILE A 203 -6.21 -41.94 -12.10
N ALA A 204 -6.78 -41.63 -13.28
CA ALA A 204 -5.99 -41.50 -14.50
C ALA A 204 -5.12 -40.22 -14.46
N LEU A 205 -3.94 -40.26 -15.09
CA LEU A 205 -3.04 -39.11 -15.15
C LEU A 205 -3.76 -37.88 -15.76
N PRO A 206 -3.66 -36.70 -15.13
CA PRO A 206 -4.25 -35.49 -15.69
C PRO A 206 -3.59 -35.17 -17.03
N ARG A 207 -4.40 -34.92 -18.06
CA ARG A 207 -3.94 -34.37 -19.34
C ARG A 207 -4.35 -32.91 -19.41
N LEU A 208 -3.40 -32.02 -19.69
CA LEU A 208 -3.70 -30.66 -20.13
C LEU A 208 -4.34 -30.77 -21.52
N ALA A 209 -5.51 -30.17 -21.71
CA ALA A 209 -6.30 -30.39 -22.91
C ALA A 209 -5.56 -29.93 -24.18
N GLU A 210 -5.28 -30.87 -25.10
CA GLU A 210 -5.00 -30.53 -26.50
C GLU A 210 -6.32 -30.08 -27.14
N GLY A 211 -6.35 -28.83 -27.61
CA GLY A 211 -7.40 -28.37 -28.52
C GLY A 211 -7.16 -28.95 -29.92
N GLN A 212 -8.22 -29.09 -30.72
CA GLN A 212 -8.14 -29.58 -32.11
C GLN A 212 -7.20 -28.74 -33.03
N ASP A 213 -6.73 -27.57 -32.59
CA ASP A 213 -5.80 -26.69 -33.32
C ASP A 213 -4.34 -26.71 -32.80
N GLY A 214 -3.95 -27.67 -31.97
CA GLY A 214 -2.54 -27.86 -31.57
C GLY A 214 -1.96 -26.79 -30.62
N ALA A 215 -2.77 -25.84 -30.12
CA ALA A 215 -2.38 -24.93 -29.05
C ALA A 215 -2.92 -25.41 -27.69
N VAL A 216 -2.01 -25.63 -26.75
CA VAL A 216 -2.29 -26.06 -25.37
C VAL A 216 -2.60 -24.82 -24.53
N MET A 217 -3.77 -24.82 -23.88
CA MET A 217 -4.46 -23.72 -23.19
C MET A 217 -5.38 -22.84 -24.06
N ARG A 218 -6.68 -22.90 -23.76
CA ARG A 218 -7.65 -21.89 -24.20
C ARG A 218 -7.71 -20.78 -23.16
N PHE A 219 -7.20 -19.61 -23.51
CA PHE A 219 -7.41 -18.38 -22.77
C PHE A 219 -8.87 -17.95 -22.95
N LEU A 220 -9.69 -18.10 -21.92
CA LEU A 220 -11.01 -17.48 -21.88
C LEU A 220 -10.88 -16.18 -21.09
N PRO A 221 -10.87 -15.00 -21.72
CA PRO A 221 -10.83 -13.77 -20.96
C PRO A 221 -12.17 -13.55 -20.26
N SER A 222 -12.19 -13.75 -18.96
CA SER A 222 -13.00 -12.95 -18.06
C SER A 222 -12.14 -11.77 -17.57
N VAL A 223 -12.77 -10.65 -17.23
CA VAL A 223 -12.09 -9.40 -16.87
C VAL A 223 -11.04 -9.64 -15.76
N GLY A 224 -9.76 -9.76 -16.14
CA GLY A 224 -8.62 -9.80 -15.21
C GLY A 224 -8.11 -11.18 -14.73
N ALA A 225 -8.58 -12.31 -15.26
CA ALA A 225 -8.14 -13.65 -14.81
C ALA A 225 -7.59 -14.54 -15.94
N LEU A 226 -6.53 -15.30 -15.64
CA LEU A 226 -6.05 -16.39 -16.48
C LEU A 226 -6.65 -17.72 -15.96
N HIS A 227 -7.10 -18.58 -16.85
CA HIS A 227 -7.68 -19.88 -16.49
C HIS A 227 -6.91 -21.05 -17.12
N LEU A 228 -6.64 -22.10 -16.35
CA LEU A 228 -6.06 -23.36 -16.82
C LEU A 228 -7.16 -24.42 -16.95
N HIS A 229 -7.25 -25.08 -18.11
CA HIS A 229 -8.20 -26.18 -18.36
C HIS A 229 -7.54 -27.55 -18.19
N LEU A 230 -8.04 -28.37 -17.26
CA LEU A 230 -7.53 -29.71 -16.96
C LEU A 230 -8.58 -30.79 -17.21
N ARG A 231 -8.14 -31.94 -17.76
CA ARG A 231 -9.00 -33.11 -18.01
C ARG A 231 -8.46 -34.35 -17.27
N PHE A 232 -9.34 -35.07 -16.55
CA PHE A 232 -8.99 -36.35 -15.92
C PHE A 232 -10.22 -37.28 -15.76
N PHE A 233 -9.96 -38.55 -15.46
CA PHE A 233 -10.96 -39.62 -15.32
C PHE A 233 -10.88 -40.31 -13.95
N LEU A 234 -12.04 -40.64 -13.38
CA LEU A 234 -12.17 -41.44 -12.14
C LEU A 234 -12.73 -42.83 -12.47
N GLN A 235 -12.08 -43.89 -11.99
CA GLN A 235 -12.50 -45.28 -12.22
C GLN A 235 -13.34 -45.81 -11.04
N PRO A 236 -14.56 -46.36 -11.26
CA PRO A 236 -15.36 -46.94 -10.19
C PRO A 236 -14.64 -48.13 -9.54
N GLY A 237 -14.71 -48.22 -8.20
CA GLY A 237 -14.01 -49.26 -7.43
C GLY A 237 -14.50 -50.69 -7.74
N PRO A 238 -13.68 -51.73 -7.49
CA PRO A 238 -14.04 -53.11 -7.79
C PRO A 238 -15.18 -53.62 -6.88
N VAL A 239 -16.24 -54.17 -7.48
CA VAL A 239 -17.33 -54.84 -6.76
C VAL A 239 -16.87 -56.25 -6.34
N LEU A 240 -16.86 -56.53 -5.04
CA LEU A 240 -16.68 -57.88 -4.51
C LEU A 240 -17.87 -58.75 -4.94
N LYS A 241 -17.62 -59.79 -5.74
CA LYS A 241 -18.65 -60.81 -6.05
C LYS A 241 -18.82 -61.71 -4.82
N GLU A 242 -19.92 -61.54 -4.08
CA GLU A 242 -20.33 -62.49 -3.05
C GLU A 242 -20.66 -63.85 -3.68
N GLY A 243 -19.97 -64.89 -3.21
CA GLY A 243 -20.24 -66.28 -3.53
C GLY A 243 -21.05 -66.97 -2.44
N HIS A 244 -22.04 -67.76 -2.87
CA HIS A 244 -22.75 -68.83 -2.15
C HIS A 244 -23.77 -68.46 -1.04
N LEU A 245 -25.02 -68.18 -1.45
CA LEU A 245 -26.23 -68.51 -0.69
C LEU A 245 -27.37 -68.95 -1.67
N PRO A 246 -28.28 -69.89 -1.29
CA PRO A 246 -29.15 -70.57 -2.25
C PRO A 246 -30.35 -69.73 -2.71
N GLN A 247 -30.71 -69.95 -3.97
CA GLN A 247 -31.87 -69.39 -4.66
C GLN A 247 -33.18 -69.65 -3.93
N THR A 248 -33.89 -68.59 -3.52
CA THR A 248 -35.34 -68.47 -3.73
C THR A 248 -35.80 -67.01 -3.66
N GLN A 249 -36.56 -66.62 -4.69
CA GLN A 249 -37.39 -65.41 -4.85
C GLN A 249 -36.71 -64.07 -5.17
N ARG A 250 -36.69 -63.78 -6.49
CA ARG A 250 -36.60 -62.44 -7.08
C ARG A 250 -37.93 -61.70 -6.90
N THR A 251 -37.89 -60.39 -6.59
CA THR A 251 -38.38 -59.28 -7.45
C THR A 251 -38.18 -57.93 -6.75
N ALA A 252 -37.18 -57.17 -7.17
CA ALA A 252 -37.18 -55.70 -7.14
C ALA A 252 -36.11 -55.21 -8.12
N THR A 253 -36.56 -54.55 -9.18
CA THR A 253 -35.71 -53.80 -10.11
C THR A 253 -35.41 -52.44 -9.50
N THR A 254 -34.27 -52.31 -8.81
CA THR A 254 -33.65 -51.02 -8.54
C THR A 254 -32.37 -50.95 -9.36
N ASN A 255 -32.34 -50.04 -10.34
CA ASN A 255 -31.11 -49.57 -10.95
C ASN A 255 -30.33 -48.80 -9.87
N GLU A 256 -29.57 -49.50 -9.04
CA GLU A 256 -28.59 -48.86 -8.18
C GLU A 256 -27.40 -48.46 -9.04
N SER A 257 -27.39 -47.18 -9.42
CA SER A 257 -26.21 -46.53 -9.98
C SER A 257 -25.08 -46.61 -8.95
N VAL A 258 -24.12 -47.51 -9.20
CA VAL A 258 -22.85 -47.62 -8.48
C VAL A 258 -22.01 -46.40 -8.86
N GLY A 259 -22.38 -45.24 -8.34
CA GLY A 259 -21.70 -43.98 -8.53
C GLY A 259 -20.69 -43.72 -7.42
N HIS A 260 -19.64 -42.97 -7.73
CA HIS A 260 -18.63 -42.43 -6.81
C HIS A 260 -19.24 -41.46 -5.78
N ARG A 261 -20.18 -41.91 -4.94
CA ARG A 261 -21.04 -41.06 -4.08
C ARG A 261 -20.30 -40.22 -3.06
N HIS A 262 -18.98 -40.38 -2.94
CA HIS A 262 -18.21 -39.81 -1.85
C HIS A 262 -16.94 -39.07 -2.27
N VAL A 263 -16.66 -38.83 -3.56
CA VAL A 263 -15.57 -37.91 -3.94
C VAL A 263 -16.14 -36.51 -4.11
N ALA A 264 -15.88 -35.64 -3.14
CA ALA A 264 -16.44 -34.30 -3.10
C ALA A 264 -15.43 -33.20 -3.48
N GLN A 265 -14.14 -33.49 -3.45
CA GLN A 265 -13.07 -32.50 -3.63
C GLN A 265 -11.92 -33.04 -4.51
N TYR A 266 -11.23 -32.12 -5.20
CA TYR A 266 -9.99 -32.36 -5.92
C TYR A 266 -8.91 -31.37 -5.46
N GLN A 267 -7.64 -31.73 -5.66
CA GLN A 267 -6.51 -30.86 -5.37
C GLN A 267 -5.41 -31.05 -6.43
N LEU A 268 -4.76 -29.94 -6.80
CA LEU A 268 -3.81 -29.90 -7.90
C LEU A 268 -2.44 -29.39 -7.43
N ARG A 269 -1.36 -29.98 -7.95
CA ARG A 269 0.00 -29.46 -7.89
C ARG A 269 0.53 -29.19 -9.29
N ILE A 270 1.25 -28.08 -9.46
CA ILE A 270 1.90 -27.70 -10.73
C ILE A 270 3.38 -27.41 -10.46
N ARG A 271 4.26 -27.88 -11.35
CA ARG A 271 5.71 -27.60 -11.31
C ARG A 271 6.29 -27.39 -12.70
N MET A 272 7.54 -26.95 -12.74
CA MET A 272 8.33 -26.80 -13.96
C MET A 272 9.07 -28.11 -14.30
N LYS A 273 9.19 -28.43 -15.60
CA LYS A 273 9.93 -29.61 -16.05
C LYS A 273 11.40 -29.53 -15.64
N GLY A 274 11.95 -30.63 -15.11
CA GLY A 274 13.38 -30.79 -14.84
C GLY A 274 13.81 -30.51 -13.40
N GLU A 275 12.93 -29.95 -12.57
CA GLU A 275 13.17 -29.84 -11.13
C GLU A 275 12.89 -31.19 -10.44
N THR A 276 13.90 -32.06 -10.41
CA THR A 276 13.86 -33.25 -9.54
C THR A 276 14.42 -32.90 -8.17
N GLN A 277 13.80 -33.43 -7.11
CA GLN A 277 14.15 -33.18 -5.70
C GLN A 277 15.57 -33.67 -5.30
N LYS A 278 16.31 -34.29 -6.23
CA LYS A 278 17.55 -35.03 -5.97
C LYS A 278 18.81 -34.17 -5.76
N GLU A 279 18.75 -32.85 -5.87
CA GLU A 279 19.94 -31.98 -5.73
C GLU A 279 19.93 -31.01 -4.54
N LEU A 280 19.09 -31.24 -3.52
CA LEU A 280 19.20 -30.51 -2.25
C LEU A 280 20.02 -31.33 -1.23
N PRO A 281 21.13 -30.79 -0.67
CA PRO A 281 21.88 -31.45 0.38
C PRO A 281 20.96 -31.77 1.58
N VAL A 282 21.09 -32.99 2.11
CA VAL A 282 20.36 -33.46 3.30
C VAL A 282 20.55 -32.45 4.44
N GLY A 283 19.47 -31.78 4.85
CA GLY A 283 19.44 -30.85 5.98
C GLY A 283 18.96 -29.43 5.69
N VAL A 284 18.79 -29.02 4.42
CA VAL A 284 18.29 -27.67 4.07
C VAL A 284 16.79 -27.72 3.76
N LYS A 285 15.95 -27.20 4.66
CA LYS A 285 14.52 -26.93 4.37
C LYS A 285 14.40 -25.69 3.47
N GLY A 286 14.56 -25.87 2.16
CA GLY A 286 14.22 -24.86 1.15
C GLY A 286 12.71 -24.81 0.87
N PRO A 287 12.19 -23.69 0.32
CA PRO A 287 10.78 -23.60 -0.08
C PRO A 287 10.45 -24.65 -1.15
N ARG A 288 9.30 -25.33 -1.00
CA ARG A 288 8.80 -26.32 -1.97
C ARG A 288 8.65 -25.65 -3.34
N ARG A 289 9.30 -26.18 -4.39
CA ARG A 289 9.25 -25.63 -5.77
C ARG A 289 8.11 -26.20 -6.63
N PHE A 290 6.96 -26.48 -6.01
CA PHE A 290 5.72 -26.77 -6.72
C PHE A 290 4.61 -25.98 -6.03
N ILE A 291 3.62 -25.55 -6.82
CA ILE A 291 2.48 -24.83 -6.29
C ILE A 291 1.36 -25.82 -6.08
N GLU A 292 0.93 -25.93 -4.83
CA GLU A 292 -0.24 -26.71 -4.45
C GLU A 292 -1.44 -25.76 -4.34
N LEU A 293 -2.45 -26.01 -5.16
CA LEU A 293 -3.69 -25.27 -5.09
C LEU A 293 -4.55 -25.80 -3.95
N PRO A 294 -5.36 -24.94 -3.30
CA PRO A 294 -6.28 -25.39 -2.27
C PRO A 294 -7.28 -26.41 -2.83
N ALA A 295 -7.74 -27.30 -1.96
CA ALA A 295 -8.79 -28.24 -2.27
C ALA A 295 -10.05 -27.52 -2.78
N ALA A 296 -10.56 -27.94 -3.93
CA ALA A 296 -11.78 -27.39 -4.53
C ALA A 296 -12.84 -28.48 -4.67
N ALA A 297 -14.12 -28.09 -4.62
CA ALA A 297 -15.21 -29.04 -4.81
C ALA A 297 -15.18 -29.61 -6.25
N LEU A 298 -15.41 -30.91 -6.38
CA LEU A 298 -15.62 -31.52 -7.69
C LEU A 298 -16.92 -30.97 -8.29
N PRO A 299 -16.91 -30.41 -9.51
CA PRO A 299 -18.13 -29.99 -10.16
C PRO A 299 -19.04 -31.22 -10.38
N PRO A 300 -20.38 -31.05 -10.35
CA PRO A 300 -21.29 -32.13 -10.69
C PRO A 300 -20.91 -32.67 -12.07
N ALA A 301 -20.75 -34.00 -12.19
CA ALA A 301 -20.41 -34.63 -13.46
C ALA A 301 -21.40 -34.12 -14.52
N HIS A 302 -20.89 -33.59 -15.65
CA HIS A 302 -21.75 -33.15 -16.73
C HIS A 302 -22.57 -34.35 -17.21
N ALA A 303 -23.84 -34.43 -16.80
CA ALA A 303 -24.82 -35.26 -17.47
C ALA A 303 -25.00 -34.62 -18.85
N VAL A 304 -24.37 -35.20 -19.86
CA VAL A 304 -24.63 -34.87 -21.26
C VAL A 304 -26.15 -35.02 -21.44
N GLY A 305 -26.83 -33.88 -21.54
CA GLY A 305 -28.27 -33.78 -21.58
C GLY A 305 -28.80 -34.23 -22.93
N THR A 306 -28.91 -35.55 -23.10
CA THR A 306 -29.83 -36.30 -23.98
C THR A 306 -29.72 -37.76 -23.54
N GLN A 307 -30.79 -38.55 -23.68
CA GLN A 307 -30.81 -39.99 -23.35
C GLN A 307 -29.49 -40.71 -23.73
N PRO A 308 -29.02 -41.70 -22.95
CA PRO A 308 -27.83 -42.46 -23.28
C PRO A 308 -28.12 -43.36 -24.50
N SER A 309 -28.00 -42.82 -25.71
CA SER A 309 -27.30 -43.57 -26.74
C SER A 309 -25.84 -43.55 -26.31
N LEU A 310 -25.23 -44.73 -26.16
CA LEU A 310 -23.77 -44.86 -26.14
C LEU A 310 -23.24 -44.11 -27.37
N GLY A 311 -22.82 -42.86 -27.20
CA GLY A 311 -22.11 -42.11 -28.21
C GLY A 311 -20.79 -42.85 -28.41
N GLU A 312 -20.60 -43.37 -29.61
CA GLU A 312 -19.30 -43.91 -29.98
C GLU A 312 -18.23 -42.82 -29.79
N PRO A 313 -17.04 -43.18 -29.29
CA PRO A 313 -15.92 -42.26 -29.10
C PRO A 313 -15.66 -41.42 -30.36
N GLU A 314 -15.43 -40.12 -30.17
CA GLU A 314 -15.30 -39.14 -31.27
C GLU A 314 -14.08 -39.42 -32.18
N THR A 315 -13.15 -40.26 -31.72
CA THR A 315 -12.03 -40.78 -32.52
C THR A 315 -11.76 -42.26 -32.21
N TRP A 316 -11.26 -43.02 -33.20
CA TRP A 316 -10.93 -44.43 -33.05
C TRP A 316 -9.84 -44.70 -31.99
N GLU A 317 -8.94 -43.73 -31.76
CA GLU A 317 -7.89 -43.76 -30.75
C GLU A 317 -8.44 -43.66 -29.32
N GLU A 318 -9.48 -42.85 -29.10
CA GLU A 318 -10.16 -42.75 -27.79
C GLU A 318 -10.94 -44.04 -27.46
N ALA A 319 -11.55 -44.67 -28.48
CA ALA A 319 -12.18 -45.98 -28.36
C ALA A 319 -11.19 -47.06 -27.92
N TRP A 320 -10.03 -47.04 -28.55
CA TRP A 320 -9.00 -48.05 -28.38
C TRP A 320 -8.29 -47.89 -27.03
N VAL A 321 -8.03 -46.65 -26.57
CA VAL A 321 -7.45 -46.37 -25.25
C VAL A 321 -8.44 -46.67 -24.12
N ALA A 322 -9.72 -46.32 -24.25
CA ALA A 322 -10.75 -46.67 -23.27
C ALA A 322 -10.96 -48.20 -23.17
N GLY A 323 -10.89 -48.90 -24.31
CA GLY A 323 -10.93 -50.36 -24.41
C GLY A 323 -9.69 -51.05 -23.84
N LEU A 324 -8.48 -50.55 -24.11
CA LEU A 324 -7.21 -51.11 -23.61
C LEU A 324 -7.02 -50.92 -22.09
N LEU A 325 -7.57 -49.84 -21.52
CA LEU A 325 -7.46 -49.55 -20.09
C LEU A 325 -8.62 -50.10 -19.25
N GLY A 326 -9.64 -50.70 -19.88
CA GLY A 326 -10.84 -51.18 -19.18
C GLY A 326 -11.60 -50.08 -18.42
N CYS A 327 -11.54 -48.83 -18.90
CA CYS A 327 -11.94 -47.63 -18.16
C CYS A 327 -13.27 -47.06 -18.67
N PHE A 328 -14.40 -47.49 -18.10
CA PHE A 328 -15.69 -46.77 -18.21
C PHE A 328 -15.86 -45.79 -17.03
N GLY A 329 -14.98 -44.78 -16.95
CA GLY A 329 -14.99 -43.78 -15.87
C GLY A 329 -15.72 -42.48 -16.25
N HIS A 330 -16.12 -41.68 -15.25
CA HIS A 330 -16.70 -40.35 -15.49
C HIS A 330 -15.60 -39.33 -15.85
N ARG A 331 -15.85 -38.52 -16.88
CA ARG A 331 -14.98 -37.44 -17.37
C ARG A 331 -15.23 -36.15 -16.57
N TYR A 332 -14.16 -35.52 -16.11
CA TYR A 332 -14.21 -34.21 -15.45
C TYR A 332 -13.32 -33.20 -16.19
N GLU A 333 -13.86 -31.98 -16.36
CA GLU A 333 -13.13 -30.82 -16.86
C GLU A 333 -13.10 -29.74 -15.78
N LEU A 334 -11.92 -29.21 -15.51
CA LEU A 334 -11.73 -28.20 -14.47
C LEU A 334 -11.19 -26.91 -15.09
N GLN A 335 -11.73 -25.79 -14.64
CA GLN A 335 -11.20 -24.46 -14.90
C GLN A 335 -10.57 -23.94 -13.61
N VAL A 336 -9.28 -23.60 -13.67
CA VAL A 336 -8.50 -23.19 -12.51
C VAL A 336 -8.02 -21.76 -12.68
N ASP A 337 -8.41 -20.88 -11.76
CA ASP A 337 -7.96 -19.48 -11.72
C ASP A 337 -6.51 -19.41 -11.25
N LEU A 338 -5.65 -18.72 -12.00
CA LEU A 338 -4.25 -18.56 -11.60
C LEU A 338 -4.13 -17.53 -10.46
N SER A 339 -3.67 -17.99 -9.29
CA SER A 339 -3.26 -17.12 -8.18
C SER A 339 -1.95 -16.39 -8.47
N ASP A 340 -1.62 -15.36 -7.67
CA ASP A 340 -0.35 -14.62 -7.80
C ASP A 340 0.89 -15.53 -7.65
N GLN A 341 0.81 -16.58 -6.83
CA GLN A 341 1.87 -17.59 -6.72
C GLN A 341 2.08 -18.34 -8.04
N LEU A 342 0.98 -18.69 -8.73
CA LEU A 342 1.06 -19.42 -10.00
C LEU A 342 1.55 -18.52 -11.14
N ARG A 343 1.31 -17.20 -11.06
CA ARG A 343 1.96 -16.21 -11.93
C ARG A 343 3.48 -16.24 -11.75
N GLU A 344 3.99 -16.30 -10.52
CA GLU A 344 5.44 -16.36 -10.28
C GLU A 344 6.10 -17.61 -10.88
N LEU A 345 5.46 -18.78 -10.78
CA LEU A 345 5.96 -20.03 -11.37
C LEU A 345 6.03 -19.99 -12.90
N LEU A 346 5.12 -19.25 -13.54
CA LEU A 346 5.08 -19.07 -15.00
C LEU A 346 6.15 -18.10 -15.54
N MET A 347 6.86 -17.35 -14.69
CA MET A 347 7.85 -16.34 -15.11
C MET A 347 9.21 -16.91 -15.56
N GLY A 348 9.36 -18.22 -15.72
CA GLY A 348 10.67 -18.86 -15.79
C GLY A 348 10.97 -19.77 -16.98
N HIS A 349 10.03 -20.61 -17.41
CA HIS A 349 10.36 -21.68 -18.36
C HIS A 349 9.20 -22.12 -19.24
N ASP A 350 9.57 -22.88 -20.28
CA ASP A 350 8.70 -23.17 -21.42
C ASP A 350 7.82 -24.40 -21.22
N GLN A 351 7.98 -25.22 -20.16
CA GLN A 351 7.23 -26.48 -20.01
C GLN A 351 6.73 -26.74 -18.57
N LEU A 352 5.43 -27.03 -18.45
CA LEU A 352 4.74 -27.34 -17.18
C LEU A 352 4.40 -28.82 -17.01
N GLU A 353 4.45 -29.31 -15.77
CA GLU A 353 3.95 -30.62 -15.35
C GLU A 353 2.91 -30.45 -14.23
N ALA A 354 1.85 -31.27 -14.24
CA ALA A 354 0.79 -31.23 -13.23
C ALA A 354 0.57 -32.61 -12.58
N SER A 355 0.17 -32.61 -11.31
CA SER A 355 -0.21 -33.80 -10.53
C SER A 355 -1.51 -33.51 -9.79
N LEU A 356 -2.41 -34.51 -9.71
CA LEU A 356 -3.75 -34.37 -9.15
C LEU A 356 -3.99 -35.39 -8.05
N ARG A 357 -4.77 -35.04 -7.03
CA ARG A 357 -5.41 -36.00 -6.11
C ARG A 357 -6.88 -35.65 -5.93
N VAL A 358 -7.70 -36.66 -5.63
CA VAL A 358 -9.12 -36.44 -5.29
C VAL A 358 -9.46 -37.01 -3.93
N GLY A 359 -10.51 -36.49 -3.29
CA GLY A 359 -10.81 -36.85 -1.93
C GLY A 359 -12.10 -36.24 -1.39
N THR A 360 -12.21 -36.28 -0.07
CA THR A 360 -13.21 -35.58 0.73
C THR A 360 -12.52 -34.55 1.63
N GLU A 361 -13.32 -33.86 2.42
CA GLU A 361 -12.83 -33.04 3.52
C GLU A 361 -12.02 -33.82 4.58
N TYR A 362 -12.04 -35.16 4.57
CA TYR A 362 -11.36 -36.00 5.58
C TYR A 362 -10.27 -36.93 5.03
N ARG A 363 -10.30 -37.31 3.74
CA ARG A 363 -9.29 -38.20 3.12
C ARG A 363 -9.02 -37.84 1.66
N TRP A 364 -7.75 -37.86 1.27
CA TRP A 364 -7.30 -37.69 -0.11
C TRP A 364 -6.66 -38.97 -0.66
N SER A 365 -6.75 -39.18 -1.97
CA SER A 365 -5.94 -40.18 -2.68
C SER A 365 -4.45 -39.83 -2.64
N CYS A 366 -3.61 -40.78 -3.03
CA CYS A 366 -2.25 -40.44 -3.45
C CYS A 366 -2.27 -39.44 -4.62
N TRP A 367 -1.20 -38.66 -4.73
CA TRP A 367 -0.96 -37.82 -5.89
C TRP A 367 -0.71 -38.70 -7.12
N THR A 368 -1.32 -38.37 -8.26
CA THR A 368 -0.95 -39.01 -9.52
C THR A 368 0.52 -38.73 -9.84
N PRO A 369 1.20 -39.57 -10.63
CA PRO A 369 2.46 -39.17 -11.23
C PRO A 369 2.30 -37.85 -12.00
N TRP A 370 3.41 -37.13 -12.18
CA TRP A 370 3.43 -35.88 -12.93
C TRP A 370 3.07 -36.12 -14.40
N SER A 371 2.30 -35.20 -14.98
CA SER A 371 1.92 -35.24 -16.39
C SER A 371 3.12 -35.07 -17.32
N ALA A 372 2.97 -35.41 -18.60
CA ALA A 372 3.96 -35.05 -19.62
C ALA A 372 4.12 -33.51 -19.70
N PRO A 373 5.32 -32.99 -19.94
CA PRO A 373 5.58 -31.55 -20.01
C PRO A 373 4.93 -30.90 -21.24
N GLN A 374 4.28 -29.74 -21.05
CA GLN A 374 3.55 -29.06 -22.12
C GLN A 374 4.04 -27.62 -22.38
N PRO A 375 4.25 -27.20 -23.65
CA PRO A 375 4.71 -25.87 -24.01
C PRO A 375 3.65 -24.76 -23.88
N LEU A 376 4.09 -23.51 -23.64
CA LEU A 376 3.21 -22.37 -23.34
C LEU A 376 3.44 -21.15 -24.28
N PRO A 377 3.08 -21.21 -25.57
CA PRO A 377 3.34 -20.10 -26.49
C PRO A 377 2.27 -18.99 -26.42
N LEU A 378 2.64 -17.78 -26.01
CA LEU A 378 1.85 -16.55 -26.28
C LEU A 378 2.38 -15.87 -27.55
N PRO A 379 1.54 -15.62 -28.58
CA PRO A 379 1.98 -14.94 -29.79
C PRO A 379 2.28 -13.45 -29.49
N LEU A 380 3.45 -12.98 -29.97
CA LEU A 380 3.88 -11.59 -29.81
C LEU A 380 2.94 -10.62 -30.55
N PRO A 381 2.73 -9.40 -30.03
CA PRO A 381 1.98 -8.38 -30.74
C PRO A 381 2.63 -8.07 -32.11
N ALA A 382 1.83 -8.00 -33.16
CA ALA A 382 2.29 -7.74 -34.52
C ALA A 382 1.56 -6.53 -35.13
N PRO A 383 2.21 -5.68 -35.95
CA PRO A 383 1.52 -4.62 -36.67
C PRO A 383 0.39 -5.18 -37.53
N LEU A 384 -0.72 -4.46 -37.61
CA LEU A 384 -1.80 -4.81 -38.53
C LEU A 384 -1.29 -4.76 -39.98
N ARG A 385 -1.91 -5.56 -40.86
CA ARG A 385 -1.56 -5.56 -42.28
C ARG A 385 -1.69 -4.14 -42.85
N SER A 386 -0.66 -3.69 -43.56
CA SER A 386 -0.58 -2.36 -44.19
C SER A 386 -0.43 -1.17 -43.21
N SER A 387 -0.14 -1.42 -41.93
CA SER A 387 0.19 -0.36 -40.98
C SER A 387 1.51 0.32 -41.32
N VAL A 388 1.54 1.66 -41.26
CA VAL A 388 2.74 2.46 -41.47
C VAL A 388 2.88 3.44 -40.30
N ALA A 389 4.09 3.52 -39.72
CA ALA A 389 4.41 4.59 -38.79
C ALA A 389 4.75 5.87 -39.56
N THR A 390 4.31 7.01 -39.04
CA THR A 390 4.62 8.34 -39.57
C THR A 390 5.38 9.13 -38.52
N ALA A 391 6.30 9.98 -38.96
CA ALA A 391 7.04 10.86 -38.06
C ALA A 391 7.14 12.25 -38.67
N GLU A 392 6.86 13.27 -37.87
CA GLU A 392 6.87 14.68 -38.25
C GLU A 392 7.79 15.45 -37.31
N ALA A 393 8.66 16.29 -37.85
CA ALA A 393 9.50 17.14 -37.02
C ALA A 393 8.69 18.33 -36.51
N LEU A 394 8.60 18.47 -35.18
CA LEU A 394 7.94 19.61 -34.53
C LEU A 394 8.89 20.78 -34.31
N GLY A 395 10.20 20.51 -34.32
CA GLY A 395 11.25 21.51 -34.21
C GLY A 395 12.64 20.88 -34.31
N PRO A 396 13.71 21.68 -34.08
CA PRO A 396 15.08 21.22 -34.27
C PRO A 396 15.49 20.05 -33.36
N THR A 397 14.81 19.87 -32.23
CA THR A 397 15.15 18.87 -31.22
C THR A 397 13.95 17.99 -30.84
N ALA A 398 12.86 18.04 -31.61
CA ALA A 398 11.61 17.38 -31.28
C ALA A 398 10.94 16.77 -32.52
N ILE A 399 10.47 15.53 -32.40
CA ILE A 399 9.67 14.85 -33.42
C ILE A 399 8.42 14.24 -32.79
N LYS A 400 7.33 14.23 -33.56
CA LYS A 400 6.09 13.54 -33.26
C LYS A 400 6.05 12.26 -34.07
N VAL A 401 5.88 11.12 -33.42
CA VAL A 401 5.75 9.81 -34.06
C VAL A 401 4.31 9.33 -33.89
N CYS A 402 3.67 8.90 -34.97
CA CYS A 402 2.30 8.39 -34.98
C CYS A 402 2.21 7.00 -35.64
N TRP A 403 1.48 6.04 -35.06
CA TRP A 403 1.29 4.69 -35.60
C TRP A 403 -0.07 4.09 -35.18
N PRO A 404 -0.61 3.12 -35.94
CA PRO A 404 -1.82 2.39 -35.53
C PRO A 404 -1.50 1.30 -34.48
N PRO A 405 -2.49 0.78 -33.75
CA PRO A 405 -2.32 -0.27 -32.76
C PRO A 405 -1.69 -1.53 -33.35
N PHE A 406 -0.94 -2.26 -32.52
CA PHE A 406 -0.52 -3.62 -32.85
C PHE A 406 -1.65 -4.60 -32.53
N ASP A 407 -1.76 -5.63 -33.36
CA ASP A 407 -2.65 -6.76 -33.11
C ASP A 407 -2.19 -7.54 -31.87
N ARG A 408 -3.16 -8.04 -31.11
CA ARG A 408 -2.96 -8.58 -29.75
C ARG A 408 -3.92 -9.72 -29.49
N VAL A 409 -3.54 -10.62 -28.58
CA VAL A 409 -4.37 -11.76 -28.19
C VAL A 409 -5.71 -11.28 -27.59
N PRO A 410 -6.85 -11.92 -27.93
CA PRO A 410 -8.14 -11.62 -27.34
C PRO A 410 -8.10 -11.62 -25.82
N GLY A 411 -8.64 -10.56 -25.20
CA GLY A 411 -8.63 -10.38 -23.74
C GLY A 411 -7.43 -9.62 -23.17
N ILE A 412 -6.36 -9.42 -23.93
CA ILE A 412 -5.29 -8.52 -23.55
C ILE A 412 -5.61 -7.12 -24.07
N ASN A 413 -5.80 -6.18 -23.15
CA ASN A 413 -6.16 -4.80 -23.45
C ASN A 413 -5.00 -3.81 -23.19
N SER A 414 -3.80 -4.27 -22.88
CA SER A 414 -2.67 -3.39 -22.57
C SER A 414 -1.42 -3.83 -23.33
N LEU A 415 -0.79 -2.89 -24.03
CA LEU A 415 0.46 -3.10 -24.75
C LEU A 415 1.51 -2.05 -24.30
N GLU A 416 2.75 -2.48 -24.18
CA GLU A 416 3.93 -1.62 -24.04
C GLU A 416 4.53 -1.36 -25.43
N TYR A 417 4.49 -0.11 -25.89
CA TYR A 417 5.16 0.33 -27.10
C TYR A 417 6.54 0.90 -26.77
N VAL A 418 7.56 0.41 -27.46
CA VAL A 418 8.92 0.96 -27.45
C VAL A 418 9.11 1.76 -28.73
N VAL A 419 9.33 3.06 -28.60
CA VAL A 419 9.59 3.98 -29.73
C VAL A 419 11.04 4.45 -29.63
N ARG A 420 11.80 4.16 -30.68
CA ARG A 420 13.25 4.39 -30.73
C ARG A 420 13.60 5.26 -31.93
N ALA A 421 14.42 6.30 -31.72
CA ALA A 421 14.92 7.19 -32.75
C ALA A 421 16.44 7.09 -32.85
N GLU A 422 16.91 6.45 -33.93
CA GLU A 422 18.33 6.23 -34.21
C GLU A 422 18.85 7.24 -35.23
N PRO A 423 19.88 8.03 -34.90
CA PRO A 423 20.45 8.99 -35.85
C PRO A 423 21.19 8.26 -36.99
N GLN A 424 20.85 8.58 -38.23
CA GLN A 424 21.53 8.13 -39.44
C GLN A 424 22.66 9.11 -39.79
N LEU A 425 23.76 9.08 -39.05
CA LEU A 425 24.96 9.88 -39.35
C LEU A 425 26.19 8.98 -39.51
N GLY A 426 26.90 9.16 -40.62
CA GLY A 426 28.24 8.65 -40.80
C GLY A 426 29.19 9.41 -39.88
N GLU A 427 29.93 8.67 -39.05
CA GLU A 427 31.00 9.17 -38.17
C GLU A 427 30.54 10.04 -36.98
N GLY A 428 29.99 9.39 -35.96
CA GLY A 428 29.88 9.93 -34.61
C GLY A 428 28.68 9.37 -33.85
N ALA A 429 28.90 8.49 -32.88
CA ALA A 429 27.86 7.84 -32.08
C ALA A 429 27.06 8.86 -31.23
N ALA A 430 26.08 9.50 -31.84
CA ALA A 430 25.04 10.21 -31.12
C ALA A 430 24.12 9.20 -30.41
N SER A 431 23.75 9.49 -29.17
CA SER A 431 22.90 8.61 -28.36
C SER A 431 21.52 8.47 -28.98
N CYS A 432 21.08 7.24 -29.17
CA CYS A 432 19.71 6.90 -29.54
C CYS A 432 18.73 7.44 -28.49
N ALA A 433 17.64 8.07 -28.94
CA ALA A 433 16.53 8.41 -28.04
C ALA A 433 15.52 7.26 -28.02
N GLU A 434 15.13 6.80 -26.84
CA GLU A 434 14.16 5.72 -26.66
C GLU A 434 13.12 6.12 -25.61
N THR A 435 11.85 5.81 -25.87
CA THR A 435 10.77 5.96 -24.89
C THR A 435 9.88 4.72 -24.90
N VAL A 436 9.37 4.37 -23.72
CA VAL A 436 8.44 3.24 -23.54
C VAL A 436 7.12 3.80 -23.05
N ILE A 437 6.03 3.45 -23.74
CA ILE A 437 4.67 3.89 -23.37
C ILE A 437 3.75 2.69 -23.22
N CYS A 438 3.00 2.62 -22.12
CA CYS A 438 1.92 1.65 -21.96
C CYS A 438 0.62 2.26 -22.47
N PHE A 439 -0.10 1.55 -23.34
CA PHE A 439 -1.39 2.00 -23.85
C PHE A 439 -2.47 0.95 -23.61
N GLN A 440 -3.64 1.40 -23.14
CA GLN A 440 -4.82 0.56 -23.00
C GLN A 440 -5.66 0.60 -24.27
N HIS A 441 -5.80 -0.55 -24.92
CA HIS A 441 -6.63 -0.77 -26.10
C HIS A 441 -8.03 -1.24 -25.73
N GLU A 442 -8.99 -1.08 -26.64
CA GLU A 442 -10.27 -1.76 -26.51
C GLU A 442 -10.06 -3.29 -26.50
N PRO A 443 -10.83 -4.07 -25.73
CA PRO A 443 -10.68 -5.53 -25.77
C PRO A 443 -11.18 -6.06 -27.13
N ARG A 444 -10.35 -6.88 -27.79
CA ARG A 444 -10.79 -7.68 -28.95
C ARG A 444 -11.93 -8.60 -28.53
N LYS A 445 -12.92 -8.84 -29.41
CA LYS A 445 -14.00 -9.79 -29.11
C LYS A 445 -13.41 -11.16 -28.79
N ALA A 446 -13.93 -11.81 -27.77
CA ALA A 446 -13.59 -13.19 -27.48
C ALA A 446 -14.06 -14.09 -28.63
N ASP A 447 -13.40 -15.22 -28.85
CA ASP A 447 -13.74 -16.12 -29.96
C ASP A 447 -15.22 -16.55 -29.92
N GLY A 448 -15.77 -16.77 -28.71
CA GLY A 448 -17.20 -17.07 -28.54
C GLY A 448 -18.14 -15.95 -29.00
N GLN A 449 -17.72 -14.68 -28.91
CA GLN A 449 -18.48 -13.54 -29.42
C GLN A 449 -18.40 -13.43 -30.94
N ILE A 450 -17.26 -13.80 -31.55
CA ILE A 450 -17.12 -13.88 -33.01
C ILE A 450 -17.99 -15.01 -33.55
N VAL A 451 -17.94 -16.18 -32.91
CA VAL A 451 -18.78 -17.32 -33.26
C VAL A 451 -20.27 -16.98 -33.09
N GLY A 452 -20.62 -16.21 -32.07
CA GLY A 452 -21.98 -15.69 -31.85
C GLY A 452 -22.40 -14.54 -32.77
N SER A 453 -21.51 -14.02 -33.62
CA SER A 453 -21.84 -12.92 -34.51
C SER A 453 -22.82 -13.36 -35.61
N ASN A 454 -23.73 -12.46 -36.00
CA ASN A 454 -24.72 -12.75 -37.07
C ASN A 454 -24.07 -13.16 -38.39
N GLN A 455 -22.85 -12.68 -38.67
CA GLN A 455 -22.10 -13.03 -39.88
C GLN A 455 -21.58 -14.48 -39.83
N PHE A 456 -21.06 -14.91 -38.67
CA PHE A 456 -20.59 -16.29 -38.47
C PHE A 456 -21.75 -17.28 -38.39
N GLN A 457 -22.85 -16.93 -37.71
CA GLN A 457 -24.07 -17.74 -37.62
C GLN A 457 -24.74 -17.98 -38.98
N ARG A 458 -24.81 -16.96 -39.86
CA ARG A 458 -25.34 -17.12 -41.22
C ARG A 458 -24.55 -18.12 -42.08
N LEU A 459 -23.25 -18.25 -41.83
CA LEU A 459 -22.40 -19.23 -42.51
C LEU A 459 -22.60 -20.63 -41.94
N LEU A 460 -22.74 -20.76 -40.62
CA LEU A 460 -23.10 -22.03 -39.96
C LEU A 460 -24.47 -22.55 -40.43
N ASP A 461 -25.42 -21.65 -40.69
CA ASP A 461 -26.79 -22.00 -41.11
C ASP A 461 -26.91 -22.37 -42.61
N ALA A 462 -25.92 -22.05 -43.44
CA ALA A 462 -25.91 -22.47 -44.84
C ALA A 462 -25.74 -24.00 -44.91
N LYS A 463 -26.43 -24.72 -45.79
CA LYS A 463 -26.34 -26.19 -45.88
C LYS A 463 -25.41 -26.67 -47.00
N GLU A 464 -24.17 -26.17 -47.05
CA GLU A 464 -23.22 -26.51 -48.11
C GLU A 464 -21.95 -27.18 -47.55
N ASP A 465 -21.48 -28.27 -48.18
CA ASP A 465 -20.42 -29.17 -47.66
C ASP A 465 -19.00 -28.58 -47.51
N SER A 466 -18.80 -27.26 -47.67
CA SER A 466 -17.48 -26.58 -47.61
C SER A 466 -17.27 -25.68 -46.38
N HIS A 467 -17.93 -26.02 -45.27
CA HIS A 467 -18.07 -25.15 -44.10
C HIS A 467 -16.77 -24.75 -43.40
N LEU A 468 -15.85 -25.68 -43.16
CA LEU A 468 -14.70 -25.39 -42.29
C LEU A 468 -13.74 -24.34 -42.87
N ALA A 469 -13.43 -24.41 -44.16
CA ALA A 469 -12.54 -23.44 -44.80
C ALA A 469 -13.20 -22.04 -44.90
N ARG A 470 -14.51 -21.98 -45.14
CA ARG A 470 -15.27 -20.72 -45.20
C ARG A 470 -15.50 -20.12 -43.81
N LEU A 471 -15.68 -20.95 -42.78
CA LEU A 471 -15.78 -20.50 -41.39
C LEU A 471 -14.42 -19.99 -40.89
N ALA A 472 -13.31 -20.66 -41.21
CA ALA A 472 -11.97 -20.18 -40.90
C ALA A 472 -11.67 -18.84 -41.63
N ALA A 473 -12.05 -18.73 -42.90
CA ALA A 473 -11.92 -17.48 -43.66
C ALA A 473 -12.79 -16.36 -43.04
N CYS A 474 -14.05 -16.63 -42.71
CA CYS A 474 -14.94 -15.65 -42.07
C CYS A 474 -14.45 -15.23 -40.68
N PHE A 475 -13.92 -16.16 -39.89
CA PHE A 475 -13.30 -15.85 -38.61
C PHE A 475 -12.13 -14.88 -38.79
N GLN A 476 -11.27 -15.15 -39.77
CA GLN A 476 -10.16 -14.28 -40.11
C GLN A 476 -10.64 -12.94 -40.67
N ASP A 477 -11.68 -12.90 -41.50
CA ASP A 477 -12.26 -11.68 -42.05
C ASP A 477 -12.83 -10.78 -40.93
N ILE A 478 -13.50 -11.36 -39.93
CA ILE A 478 -13.99 -10.61 -38.77
C ILE A 478 -12.83 -10.06 -37.94
N ARG A 479 -11.76 -10.85 -37.74
CA ARG A 479 -10.54 -10.39 -37.07
C ARG A 479 -9.84 -9.27 -37.83
N ASP A 480 -9.76 -9.39 -39.14
CA ASP A 480 -9.17 -8.39 -40.04
C ASP A 480 -10.03 -7.10 -40.03
N LEU A 481 -11.36 -7.21 -40.00
CA LEU A 481 -12.29 -6.07 -39.86
C LEU A 481 -12.16 -5.36 -38.51
N GLU A 482 -12.04 -6.09 -37.39
CA GLU A 482 -11.73 -5.48 -36.07
C GLU A 482 -10.38 -4.77 -36.13
N GLY A 483 -9.41 -5.34 -36.83
CA GLY A 483 -8.13 -4.70 -37.13
C GLY A 483 -8.32 -3.39 -37.89
N ASP A 484 -9.11 -3.40 -38.96
CA ASP A 484 -9.36 -2.26 -39.82
C ASP A 484 -10.10 -1.12 -39.11
N GLU A 485 -11.09 -1.42 -38.25
CA GLU A 485 -11.77 -0.41 -37.42
C GLU A 485 -10.80 0.31 -36.47
N GLU A 486 -9.80 -0.41 -35.93
CA GLU A 486 -8.78 0.18 -35.06
C GLU A 486 -7.67 0.92 -35.82
N LYS A 487 -7.53 0.75 -37.15
CA LYS A 487 -6.49 1.43 -37.94
C LYS A 487 -6.61 2.95 -37.89
N ASP A 488 -7.82 3.48 -37.70
CA ASP A 488 -8.05 4.92 -37.57
C ASP A 488 -7.63 5.48 -36.21
N THR A 489 -7.40 4.62 -35.21
CA THR A 489 -6.91 5.02 -33.88
C THR A 489 -5.41 5.27 -33.94
N LYS A 490 -4.99 6.50 -34.23
CA LYS A 490 -3.56 6.86 -34.27
C LYS A 490 -3.00 7.09 -32.86
N LEU A 491 -2.12 6.19 -32.43
CA LEU A 491 -1.26 6.42 -31.27
C LEU A 491 -0.19 7.45 -31.62
N GLN A 492 0.17 8.32 -30.70
CA GLN A 492 1.19 9.34 -30.91
C GLN A 492 2.11 9.53 -29.70
N VAL A 493 3.40 9.76 -29.93
CA VAL A 493 4.37 10.14 -28.90
C VAL A 493 5.31 11.22 -29.40
N GLU A 494 5.73 12.11 -28.51
CA GLU A 494 6.72 13.15 -28.78
C GLU A 494 8.09 12.71 -28.24
N LEU A 495 9.11 12.72 -29.10
CA LEU A 495 10.50 12.48 -28.72
C LEU A 495 11.26 13.80 -28.71
N ASN A 496 11.83 14.15 -27.57
CA ASN A 496 12.57 15.38 -27.32
C ASN A 496 14.08 15.11 -27.12
N GLY A 497 14.89 16.16 -27.23
CA GLY A 497 16.34 16.06 -27.02
C GLY A 497 17.11 15.51 -28.23
N LEU A 498 16.51 15.58 -29.42
CA LEU A 498 17.14 15.17 -30.67
C LEU A 498 18.12 16.24 -31.18
N LEU A 499 19.05 15.83 -32.03
CA LEU A 499 20.01 16.72 -32.67
C LEU A 499 19.35 17.46 -33.84
N PRO A 500 19.59 18.77 -34.02
CA PRO A 500 19.21 19.50 -35.23
C PRO A 500 19.87 18.91 -36.49
N TRP A 501 19.26 19.13 -37.66
CA TRP A 501 19.78 18.69 -38.97
C TRP A 501 20.07 17.18 -39.07
N THR A 502 19.47 16.37 -38.21
CA THR A 502 19.79 14.95 -38.11
C THR A 502 18.66 14.12 -38.68
N ARG A 503 18.98 13.23 -39.62
CA ARG A 503 18.05 12.21 -40.09
C ARG A 503 17.96 11.12 -39.04
N TYR A 504 16.76 10.79 -38.60
CA TYR A 504 16.49 9.71 -37.67
C TYR A 504 15.74 8.58 -38.35
N LEU A 505 16.17 7.33 -38.09
CA LEU A 505 15.39 6.13 -38.30
C LEU A 505 14.56 5.87 -37.04
N ILE A 506 13.25 5.97 -37.18
CA ILE A 506 12.30 5.73 -36.10
C ILE A 506 11.82 4.29 -36.21
N SER A 507 11.89 3.53 -35.12
CA SER A 507 11.28 2.21 -35.01
C SER A 507 10.29 2.17 -33.86
N VAL A 508 9.09 1.65 -34.12
CA VAL A 508 8.04 1.37 -33.14
C VAL A 508 7.87 -0.14 -33.05
N SER A 509 7.82 -0.66 -31.84
CA SER A 509 7.52 -2.06 -31.56
C SER A 509 6.62 -2.19 -30.34
N ALA A 510 5.84 -3.25 -30.23
CA ALA A 510 5.01 -3.52 -29.06
C ALA A 510 5.37 -4.85 -28.39
N ARG A 511 5.15 -4.92 -27.09
CA ARG A 511 5.22 -6.13 -26.26
C ARG A 511 4.11 -6.12 -25.22
N TYR A 512 3.81 -7.27 -24.62
CA TYR A 512 2.91 -7.27 -23.46
C TYR A 512 3.64 -6.66 -22.24
N PRO A 513 2.96 -5.87 -21.40
CA PRO A 513 3.60 -5.15 -20.29
C PRO A 513 4.38 -6.08 -19.36
N ALA A 514 5.57 -5.65 -18.91
CA ALA A 514 6.41 -6.46 -18.02
C ALA A 514 5.74 -6.77 -16.66
N GLY A 515 4.82 -5.90 -16.22
CA GLY A 515 3.99 -6.11 -15.03
C GLY A 515 2.86 -7.14 -15.20
N ALA A 516 2.70 -7.74 -16.39
CA ALA A 516 1.76 -8.84 -16.62
C ALA A 516 2.37 -10.23 -16.31
N GLY A 517 3.69 -10.32 -16.06
CA GLY A 517 4.34 -11.53 -15.54
C GLY A 517 4.38 -12.73 -16.50
N ILE A 518 4.51 -12.53 -17.83
CA ILE A 518 4.38 -13.63 -18.81
C ILE A 518 5.57 -13.82 -19.75
N TYR A 519 6.81 -13.51 -19.34
CA TYR A 519 7.99 -13.83 -20.16
C TYR A 519 9.08 -14.61 -19.40
N PRO A 520 9.72 -15.61 -20.05
CA PRO A 520 10.76 -16.43 -19.45
C PRO A 520 12.08 -15.68 -19.29
N ARG A 521 12.66 -15.80 -18.09
CA ARG A 521 13.96 -15.23 -17.68
C ARG A 521 15.16 -15.78 -18.47
N SER A 522 15.02 -16.97 -19.08
CA SER A 522 16.11 -17.69 -19.78
C SER A 522 16.63 -16.99 -21.05
N GLN A 523 15.89 -16.03 -21.61
CA GLN A 523 16.34 -15.26 -22.78
C GLN A 523 17.12 -13.98 -22.41
N LEU A 524 17.22 -13.63 -21.13
CA LEU A 524 17.88 -12.40 -20.65
C LEU A 524 19.25 -12.62 -20.01
N GLU A 525 19.58 -13.84 -19.60
CA GLU A 525 20.84 -14.14 -18.89
C GLU A 525 21.89 -14.73 -19.85
N GLY A 526 22.90 -13.92 -20.23
CA GLY A 526 24.10 -14.39 -20.94
C GLY A 526 24.70 -13.49 -22.03
N ARG A 527 24.11 -12.34 -22.36
CA ARG A 527 24.66 -11.39 -23.36
C ARG A 527 24.61 -9.94 -22.85
N PRO A 528 25.57 -9.08 -23.22
CA PRO A 528 25.55 -7.66 -22.83
C PRO A 528 24.24 -6.97 -23.27
N GLN A 529 23.66 -6.15 -22.39
CA GLN A 529 22.33 -5.52 -22.53
C GLN A 529 22.13 -4.76 -23.86
N SER A 530 23.20 -4.29 -24.51
CA SER A 530 23.14 -3.56 -25.77
C SER A 530 22.92 -4.44 -27.01
N GLU A 531 23.20 -5.75 -26.96
CA GLU A 531 23.06 -6.67 -28.09
C GLU A 531 21.94 -7.71 -27.90
N GLY A 532 21.52 -7.98 -26.66
CA GLY A 532 20.53 -9.01 -26.34
C GLY A 532 19.06 -8.65 -26.66
N MET A 533 18.71 -7.36 -26.72
CA MET A 533 17.32 -6.97 -26.99
C MET A 533 16.90 -7.14 -28.46
N GLY A 534 17.83 -7.33 -29.41
CA GLY A 534 17.52 -7.34 -30.84
C GLY A 534 16.61 -8.49 -31.32
N LEU A 535 16.55 -9.61 -30.59
CA LEU A 535 15.79 -10.82 -30.95
C LEU A 535 14.44 -10.95 -30.24
N LEU A 536 14.18 -10.12 -29.22
CA LEU A 536 12.96 -10.15 -28.40
C LEU A 536 11.94 -9.07 -28.79
N VAL A 537 12.32 -8.17 -29.71
CA VAL A 537 11.40 -7.18 -30.24
C VAL A 537 10.65 -7.81 -31.41
N GLY A 538 9.33 -7.98 -31.26
CA GLY A 538 8.45 -8.44 -32.33
C GLY A 538 8.52 -7.54 -33.58
N HIS A 539 7.69 -7.85 -34.57
CA HIS A 539 7.57 -7.08 -35.80
C HIS A 539 7.61 -5.55 -35.55
N LYS A 540 8.44 -4.81 -36.28
CA LYS A 540 8.63 -3.35 -36.07
C LYS A 540 7.97 -2.55 -37.19
N LEU A 541 7.38 -1.41 -36.86
CA LEU A 541 7.09 -0.36 -37.83
C LEU A 541 8.26 0.61 -37.88
N THR A 542 8.74 0.94 -39.08
CA THR A 542 9.85 1.88 -39.24
C THR A 542 9.49 3.06 -40.13
N THR A 543 10.00 4.24 -39.81
CA THR A 543 9.86 5.46 -40.61
C THR A 543 11.09 6.36 -40.48
N GLN A 544 11.22 7.39 -41.30
CA GLN A 544 12.35 8.32 -41.24
C GLN A 544 11.86 9.76 -41.13
N VAL A 545 12.59 10.57 -40.37
CA VAL A 545 12.32 12.01 -40.21
C VAL A 545 13.62 12.79 -40.12
N VAL A 546 13.64 14.01 -40.65
CA VAL A 546 14.79 14.92 -40.54
C VAL A 546 14.38 16.09 -39.66
N THR A 547 15.13 16.35 -38.59
CA THR A 547 14.90 17.53 -37.75
C THR A 547 15.38 18.80 -38.48
N PRO A 548 14.60 19.89 -38.47
CA PRO A 548 15.00 21.15 -39.09
C PRO A 548 16.18 21.79 -38.36
N GLY A 549 16.89 22.69 -39.03
CA GLY A 549 17.86 23.57 -38.37
C GLY A 549 17.18 24.61 -37.51
N GLY A 550 17.65 24.81 -36.28
CA GLY A 550 17.30 26.00 -35.52
C GLY A 550 18.03 27.22 -36.08
N GLU A 551 17.33 28.33 -36.33
CA GLU A 551 17.92 29.58 -36.85
C GLU A 551 18.94 30.25 -35.90
N ASN A 552 19.19 29.70 -34.71
CA ASN A 552 20.00 30.33 -33.65
C ASN A 552 20.79 29.32 -32.78
N CYS A 553 21.40 28.28 -33.35
CA CYS A 553 22.36 27.47 -32.59
C CYS A 553 23.70 28.23 -32.46
N PRO A 554 24.26 28.38 -31.24
CA PRO A 554 25.57 28.99 -31.08
C PRO A 554 26.65 28.15 -31.77
N ALA A 555 27.69 28.81 -32.29
CA ALA A 555 28.81 28.10 -32.88
C ALA A 555 29.47 27.18 -31.82
N PRO A 556 29.94 25.97 -32.22
CA PRO A 556 30.62 25.08 -31.29
C PRO A 556 31.85 25.76 -30.66
N PRO A 557 32.15 25.53 -29.37
CA PRO A 557 33.31 26.11 -28.69
C PRO A 557 34.59 25.86 -29.49
N ARG A 558 35.31 26.95 -29.85
CA ARG A 558 36.54 26.86 -30.65
C ARG A 558 37.75 27.02 -29.74
N GLN A 559 38.67 26.05 -29.73
CA GLN A 559 39.91 26.23 -29.00
C GLN A 559 40.74 27.37 -29.62
N VAL A 560 41.22 28.29 -28.77
CA VAL A 560 42.12 29.39 -29.15
C VAL A 560 43.48 29.16 -28.51
N GLY A 561 44.55 29.53 -29.23
CA GLY A 561 45.90 29.48 -28.72
C GLY A 561 46.14 30.58 -27.69
N TRP A 562 47.09 30.38 -26.78
CA TRP A 562 47.55 31.44 -25.87
C TRP A 562 47.95 32.72 -26.62
N GLN A 563 48.51 32.54 -27.82
CA GLN A 563 49.00 33.61 -28.70
C GLN A 563 47.86 34.46 -29.27
N ASP A 564 46.64 33.92 -29.33
CA ASP A 564 45.45 34.59 -29.85
C ASP A 564 44.79 35.50 -28.80
N ILE A 565 45.29 35.49 -27.55
CA ILE A 565 44.84 36.37 -26.46
C ILE A 565 45.60 37.71 -26.56
N PRO A 566 44.94 38.88 -26.44
CA PRO A 566 45.63 40.17 -26.51
C PRO A 566 46.83 40.28 -25.56
N GLN A 567 47.96 40.81 -26.06
CA GLN A 567 49.25 40.87 -25.37
C GLN A 567 49.19 41.52 -23.99
N GLU A 568 48.35 42.56 -23.83
CA GLU A 568 48.11 43.26 -22.57
C GLU A 568 47.57 42.31 -21.48
N LYS A 569 46.71 41.36 -21.87
CA LYS A 569 46.14 40.36 -20.96
C LYS A 569 47.04 39.15 -20.73
N GLN A 570 47.91 38.85 -21.69
CA GLN A 570 48.95 37.83 -21.49
C GLN A 570 49.89 38.23 -20.34
N GLN A 571 50.15 39.53 -20.13
CA GLN A 571 50.99 40.03 -19.04
C GLN A 571 50.28 40.08 -17.68
N GLU A 572 49.01 40.53 -17.63
CA GLU A 572 48.25 40.63 -16.37
C GLU A 572 47.80 39.27 -15.80
N ASP A 573 47.30 38.37 -16.65
CA ASP A 573 46.73 37.08 -16.22
C ASP A 573 47.69 35.90 -16.42
N GLY A 574 48.62 36.00 -17.37
CA GLY A 574 49.54 34.91 -17.72
C GLY A 574 50.60 34.61 -16.67
N SER A 575 51.08 35.63 -15.95
CA SER A 575 52.04 35.46 -14.85
C SER A 575 51.44 34.63 -13.70
N LYS A 576 50.19 34.90 -13.32
CA LYS A 576 49.46 34.14 -12.28
C LYS A 576 49.06 32.72 -12.70
N PHE A 577 48.85 32.48 -13.99
CA PHE A 577 48.43 31.16 -14.49
C PHE A 577 49.62 30.22 -14.76
N LEU A 578 50.70 30.72 -15.36
CA LEU A 578 51.86 29.92 -15.76
C LEU A 578 52.74 29.50 -14.57
N GLU A 579 52.77 30.27 -13.48
CA GLU A 579 53.54 29.92 -12.27
C GLU A 579 53.02 28.68 -11.51
N THR A 580 51.80 28.20 -11.80
CA THR A 580 51.15 27.17 -10.96
C THR A 580 51.19 25.74 -11.50
N GLY A 581 51.88 25.47 -12.63
CA GLY A 581 51.98 24.12 -13.19
C GLY A 581 50.65 23.51 -13.65
N LYS A 582 49.59 24.33 -13.79
CA LYS A 582 48.24 23.89 -14.17
C LYS A 582 48.10 23.87 -15.70
N ARG A 583 47.43 22.83 -16.23
CA ARG A 583 47.06 22.75 -17.64
C ARG A 583 45.76 23.51 -17.87
N ALA A 584 45.74 24.47 -18.79
CA ALA A 584 44.55 25.24 -19.16
C ALA A 584 44.23 25.07 -20.65
N ALA A 585 42.94 25.09 -20.99
CA ALA A 585 42.46 25.20 -22.37
C ALA A 585 41.69 26.51 -22.49
N PHE A 586 42.03 27.31 -23.51
CA PHE A 586 41.34 28.54 -23.83
C PHE A 586 40.32 28.26 -24.93
N LEU A 587 39.05 28.55 -24.67
CA LEU A 587 37.94 28.30 -25.59
C LEU A 587 37.29 29.61 -25.97
N SER A 588 37.11 29.87 -27.25
CA SER A 588 36.22 30.91 -27.73
C SER A 588 34.79 30.41 -27.80
N ILE A 589 33.89 31.11 -27.13
CA ILE A 589 32.48 30.72 -26.96
C ILE A 589 31.63 31.97 -27.22
N GLU A 590 30.49 31.78 -27.89
CA GLU A 590 29.51 32.86 -28.08
C GLU A 590 28.84 33.19 -26.73
N ASP A 591 28.83 34.47 -26.33
CA ASP A 591 28.27 34.92 -25.04
C ASP A 591 26.75 34.74 -25.02
N ARG A 592 26.32 33.59 -24.51
CA ARG A 592 24.91 33.19 -24.42
C ARG A 592 24.64 32.75 -22.98
N SER A 593 24.09 33.66 -22.19
CA SER A 593 23.78 33.46 -20.76
C SER A 593 22.82 32.30 -20.48
N GLU A 594 22.09 31.85 -21.49
CA GLU A 594 21.11 30.77 -21.45
C GLU A 594 21.69 29.37 -21.76
N TYR A 595 23.00 29.27 -22.04
CA TYR A 595 23.69 27.99 -22.29
C TYR A 595 24.76 27.70 -21.23
N VAL A 596 24.94 26.42 -20.92
CA VAL A 596 25.96 25.92 -19.99
C VAL A 596 26.98 25.08 -20.77
N LEU A 597 28.26 25.25 -20.44
CA LEU A 597 29.36 24.48 -21.00
C LEU A 597 29.50 23.14 -20.26
N GLU A 598 29.39 22.04 -20.99
CA GLU A 598 29.68 20.68 -20.51
C GLU A 598 30.93 20.13 -21.18
N TYR A 599 31.67 19.28 -20.47
CA TYR A 599 32.85 18.58 -20.98
C TYR A 599 32.78 17.07 -20.71
N ARG A 600 33.45 16.28 -21.54
CA ARG A 600 33.59 14.82 -21.38
C ARG A 600 35.01 14.37 -21.73
N ALA A 601 35.54 13.43 -20.96
CA ALA A 601 36.83 12.78 -21.23
C ALA A 601 36.68 11.66 -22.28
N CYS A 602 37.64 11.54 -23.19
CA CYS A 602 37.63 10.52 -24.25
C CYS A 602 38.74 9.46 -24.06
N ALA A 603 38.28 8.21 -23.86
CA ALA A 603 38.91 6.89 -24.06
C ALA A 603 39.86 6.28 -22.98
N PRO A 604 39.78 4.94 -22.76
CA PRO A 604 40.66 4.14 -21.91
C PRO A 604 41.63 3.28 -22.74
N THR A 605 42.95 3.52 -22.70
CA THR A 605 43.95 2.53 -23.17
C THR A 605 45.26 2.70 -22.40
N TRP A 606 45.73 1.61 -21.76
CA TRP A 606 47.06 1.52 -21.17
C TRP A 606 48.08 1.07 -22.22
N ALA A 607 49.27 1.66 -22.21
CA ALA A 607 50.46 1.13 -22.86
C ALA A 607 51.61 1.13 -21.83
N HIS A 608 52.20 -0.05 -21.66
CA HIS A 608 53.32 -0.31 -20.75
C HIS A 608 54.64 -0.01 -21.47
N TYR A 609 55.58 0.69 -20.81
CA TYR A 609 57.00 0.61 -21.16
C TYR A 609 57.91 0.96 -19.96
N ASP A 610 58.83 0.03 -19.67
CA ASP A 610 59.91 0.01 -18.68
C ASP A 610 61.22 0.32 -19.42
N PRO A 611 62.15 1.11 -18.84
CA PRO A 611 63.49 0.52 -18.73
C PRO A 611 64.28 0.96 -17.48
N GLU A 612 64.90 -0.05 -16.85
CA GLU A 612 66.04 -0.02 -15.90
C GLU A 612 65.72 -0.23 -14.39
N VAL A 613 65.02 -1.33 -14.12
CA VAL A 613 65.30 -2.43 -13.15
C VAL A 613 65.99 -2.10 -11.81
N GLY A 614 65.29 -2.31 -10.69
CA GLY A 614 65.92 -2.60 -9.39
C GLY A 614 65.11 -2.33 -8.11
N VAL A 615 64.36 -3.34 -7.64
CA VAL A 615 63.94 -3.68 -6.25
C VAL A 615 64.14 -2.64 -5.12
N ALA A 616 63.03 -2.20 -4.48
CA ALA A 616 62.69 -2.32 -3.04
C ALA A 616 61.90 -1.13 -2.41
N LEU A 617 60.64 -1.44 -2.06
CA LEU A 617 59.87 -1.10 -0.83
C LEU A 617 59.62 0.35 -0.34
N ARG A 618 58.30 0.66 -0.26
CA ARG A 618 57.53 1.36 0.81
C ARG A 618 57.82 2.86 1.04
N ASP A 619 56.87 3.80 1.04
CA ASP A 619 55.43 3.82 1.31
C ASP A 619 54.77 4.99 0.54
N PHE A 620 53.53 4.84 0.06
CA PHE A 620 52.33 5.52 0.62
C PHE A 620 51.10 5.31 -0.27
N GLN A 621 49.98 5.00 0.41
CA GLN A 621 48.65 4.74 -0.13
C GLN A 621 47.89 6.06 -0.39
N GLY A 622 47.20 6.12 -1.52
CA GLY A 622 46.18 7.12 -1.80
C GLY A 622 45.38 6.68 -3.02
N SER A 623 44.36 5.85 -2.81
CA SER A 623 43.42 5.47 -3.86
C SER A 623 42.43 6.61 -4.12
N TRP A 624 42.26 6.96 -5.39
CA TRP A 624 41.06 7.68 -5.84
C TRP A 624 39.84 6.79 -5.55
N PRO A 625 38.74 7.32 -4.99
CA PRO A 625 37.53 6.52 -4.88
C PRO A 625 37.05 6.20 -6.31
N ARG A 626 37.20 4.92 -6.67
CA ARG A 626 36.47 4.28 -7.76
C ARG A 626 34.98 4.33 -7.39
N ASN A 627 34.28 5.34 -7.86
CA ASN A 627 32.87 5.14 -8.18
C ASN A 627 32.85 4.56 -9.59
N GLU A 628 32.61 3.27 -9.69
CA GLU A 628 32.63 2.50 -10.95
C GLU A 628 31.45 2.84 -11.89
N ASP A 629 30.59 3.83 -11.56
CA ASP A 629 29.35 4.13 -12.28
C ASP A 629 29.38 5.33 -13.25
N GLU A 630 30.52 6.03 -13.46
CA GLU A 630 30.54 7.23 -14.32
C GLU A 630 31.72 7.34 -15.30
N GLU A 631 32.13 6.24 -15.93
CA GLU A 631 32.94 6.33 -17.14
C GLU A 631 32.07 6.73 -18.35
N GLY A 632 32.02 8.02 -18.66
CA GLY A 632 31.41 8.54 -19.90
C GLY A 632 30.30 9.58 -19.75
N SER A 633 30.00 10.05 -18.54
CA SER A 633 29.02 11.12 -18.32
C SER A 633 29.57 12.50 -18.74
N TRP A 634 28.70 13.35 -19.30
CA TRP A 634 29.00 14.76 -19.52
C TRP A 634 29.00 15.50 -18.17
N LYS A 635 30.03 16.28 -17.89
CA LYS A 635 30.19 17.04 -16.63
C LYS A 635 30.05 18.53 -16.91
N ARG A 636 29.28 19.24 -16.08
CA ARG A 636 29.20 20.71 -16.14
C ARG A 636 30.52 21.32 -15.72
N VAL A 637 30.95 22.37 -16.40
CA VAL A 637 32.11 23.16 -16.00
C VAL A 637 31.71 23.98 -14.77
N PRO A 638 32.31 23.73 -13.58
CA PRO A 638 31.84 24.32 -12.32
C PRO A 638 32.19 25.81 -12.17
N MET A 639 33.15 26.33 -12.95
CA MET A 639 33.52 27.74 -12.92
C MET A 639 34.09 28.17 -14.28
N VAL A 640 33.49 29.21 -14.86
CA VAL A 640 33.96 29.85 -16.10
C VAL A 640 34.45 31.25 -15.71
N GLN A 641 35.75 31.53 -15.88
CA GLN A 641 36.31 32.85 -15.61
C GLN A 641 36.34 33.66 -16.91
N ARG A 642 35.63 34.79 -16.94
CA ARG A 642 35.50 35.65 -18.13
C ARG A 642 36.70 36.60 -18.23
N LEU A 643 37.42 36.57 -19.35
CA LEU A 643 38.57 37.43 -19.61
C LEU A 643 38.14 38.74 -20.32
N GLY A 644 37.22 39.51 -19.72
CA GLY A 644 36.79 40.88 -20.12
C GLY A 644 35.86 41.02 -21.35
N ARG A 645 35.31 42.24 -21.56
CA ARG A 645 34.34 42.60 -22.61
C ARG A 645 35.01 43.07 -23.90
N GLY A 646 34.76 42.40 -25.02
CA GLY A 646 35.15 42.81 -26.39
C GLY A 646 34.92 41.69 -27.40
N VAL A 647 34.36 42.03 -28.57
CA VAL A 647 33.80 41.11 -29.57
C VAL A 647 34.79 40.00 -29.98
N GLY A 648 34.50 38.76 -29.55
CA GLY A 648 35.32 37.55 -29.79
C GLY A 648 35.94 37.01 -28.49
N GLU A 649 35.12 36.42 -27.61
CA GLU A 649 35.54 36.13 -26.23
C GLU A 649 36.20 34.75 -26.07
N ALA A 650 37.19 34.65 -25.16
CA ALA A 650 37.91 33.44 -24.75
C ALA A 650 37.70 33.13 -23.25
N TYR A 651 37.56 31.85 -22.90
CA TYR A 651 37.17 31.33 -21.57
C TYR A 651 38.14 30.23 -21.09
N SER A 652 38.35 30.10 -19.77
CA SER A 652 39.24 29.11 -19.11
C SER A 652 38.53 28.32 -18.00
N THR A 653 38.92 27.05 -17.80
CA THR A 653 38.45 26.15 -16.73
C THR A 653 39.57 25.84 -15.71
N LYS A 654 39.26 25.81 -14.40
CA LYS A 654 40.21 25.44 -13.33
C LYS A 654 40.04 23.96 -12.92
N SER A 655 41.14 23.22 -12.78
CA SER A 655 41.18 21.92 -12.09
C SER A 655 41.95 21.99 -10.76
N PHE A 656 41.54 21.17 -9.79
CA PHE A 656 42.12 21.04 -8.45
C PHE A 656 43.54 20.43 -8.50
N GLY A 657 44.40 20.84 -7.55
CA GLY A 657 45.86 20.77 -7.67
C GLY A 657 46.57 19.53 -7.14
N GLY A 658 47.87 19.48 -7.42
CA GLY A 658 48.89 18.61 -6.82
C GLY A 658 49.83 18.00 -7.85
N PHE A 659 51.14 18.21 -7.67
CA PHE A 659 52.31 17.58 -8.32
C PHE A 659 52.96 18.27 -9.53
N THR A 660 54.25 18.55 -9.36
CA THR A 660 55.22 19.11 -10.31
C THR A 660 56.05 17.99 -10.94
N ALA A 661 56.22 18.03 -12.27
CA ALA A 661 57.22 17.27 -13.03
C ALA A 661 57.66 18.10 -14.26
N PRO A 662 58.89 17.91 -14.79
CA PRO A 662 59.50 18.85 -15.71
C PRO A 662 58.90 18.83 -17.12
N ALA A 663 59.09 19.97 -17.79
CA ALA A 663 58.56 20.31 -19.10
C ALA A 663 59.14 19.45 -20.24
N GLU A 664 58.39 19.45 -21.36
CA GLU A 664 58.70 18.87 -22.68
C GLU A 664 58.33 17.39 -22.90
N ALA A 665 57.04 17.13 -23.16
CA ALA A 665 56.57 16.38 -24.33
C ALA A 665 55.03 16.24 -24.32
N THR A 666 54.40 16.45 -25.49
CA THR A 666 53.02 16.06 -25.85
C THR A 666 51.88 17.06 -25.54
N MET A 667 51.82 18.17 -26.30
CA MET A 667 50.54 18.78 -26.68
C MET A 667 49.88 17.89 -27.76
N LYS A 668 48.96 17.00 -27.36
CA LYS A 668 47.86 16.44 -28.19
C LYS A 668 47.12 15.40 -27.36
N ARG A 669 45.77 15.52 -27.29
CA ARG A 669 44.73 14.58 -26.75
C ARG A 669 44.11 15.01 -25.40
N PHE A 670 42.80 15.01 -25.14
CA PHE A 670 41.56 15.44 -25.84
C PHE A 670 40.50 15.62 -24.71
N ALA A 671 39.75 16.72 -24.70
CA ALA A 671 38.50 16.88 -23.95
C ALA A 671 37.47 17.42 -24.94
N VAL A 672 36.30 16.78 -25.07
CA VAL A 672 35.23 17.30 -25.94
C VAL A 672 34.34 18.21 -25.10
N ALA A 673 34.05 19.41 -25.58
CA ALA A 673 33.18 20.38 -24.91
C ALA A 673 31.95 20.71 -25.77
N ARG A 674 30.79 20.93 -25.16
CA ARG A 674 29.54 21.32 -25.82
C ARG A 674 28.79 22.40 -25.03
N LEU A 675 28.00 23.21 -25.73
CA LEU A 675 27.00 24.09 -25.13
C LEU A 675 25.65 23.37 -25.10
N VAL A 676 24.99 23.38 -23.95
CA VAL A 676 23.61 22.89 -23.78
C VAL A 676 22.73 23.97 -23.15
N PRO A 677 21.45 24.10 -23.52
CA PRO A 677 20.54 25.04 -22.86
C PRO A 677 20.48 24.77 -21.34
N GLY A 678 20.63 25.81 -20.51
CA GLY A 678 20.67 25.68 -19.06
C GLY A 678 19.56 26.46 -18.34
N PRO A 679 19.13 26.01 -17.15
CA PRO A 679 18.25 26.81 -16.30
C PRO A 679 19.01 28.04 -15.79
N CYS A 680 18.43 29.22 -15.97
CA CYS A 680 18.94 30.50 -15.48
C CYS A 680 19.20 30.45 -13.96
N TRP A 681 20.45 30.67 -13.55
CA TRP A 681 20.85 30.78 -12.14
C TRP A 681 20.45 32.15 -11.58
N SER A 682 19.56 32.19 -10.59
CA SER A 682 19.43 33.32 -9.67
C SER A 682 20.59 33.27 -8.66
N GLY A 683 21.40 34.32 -8.61
CA GLY A 683 22.67 34.37 -7.91
C GLY A 683 22.61 34.41 -6.37
N ASN A 684 23.81 34.19 -5.81
CA ASN A 684 24.22 34.24 -4.41
C ASN A 684 23.55 35.32 -3.52
N VAL A 685 23.13 34.91 -2.32
CA VAL A 685 22.82 35.81 -1.18
C VAL A 685 24.08 35.91 -0.30
N PRO A 686 24.67 37.10 -0.07
CA PRO A 686 25.61 37.31 1.02
C PRO A 686 24.87 37.72 2.30
N TYR A 687 25.34 37.17 3.43
CA TYR A 687 24.94 37.55 4.77
C TYR A 687 25.37 38.99 5.13
N GLY A 688 24.43 39.76 5.69
CA GLY A 688 24.66 40.85 6.65
C GLY A 688 24.68 42.30 6.13
N PHE A 689 23.66 43.11 6.45
CA PHE A 689 23.73 44.23 7.41
C PHE A 689 22.42 45.08 7.46
N LEU A 690 22.16 45.55 8.68
CA LEU A 690 21.28 46.59 9.26
C LEU A 690 20.32 47.46 8.42
N ALA A 691 19.22 47.77 9.11
CA ALA A 691 18.13 48.71 8.84
C ALA A 691 18.49 50.09 8.27
N SER A 692 17.65 50.58 7.37
CA SER A 692 17.06 51.93 7.43
C SER A 692 15.88 52.02 6.46
N GLY A 693 14.79 52.66 6.90
CA GLY A 693 13.55 52.74 6.15
C GLY A 693 13.61 53.71 4.98
N LEU A 694 12.78 53.45 3.97
CA LEU A 694 12.12 54.45 3.13
C LEU A 694 10.87 53.79 2.52
N SER A 695 9.72 54.36 2.87
CA SER A 695 8.43 54.15 2.20
C SER A 695 8.53 54.68 0.77
N LEU A 696 8.03 53.92 -0.22
CA LEU A 696 7.42 54.41 -1.46
C LEU A 696 6.87 53.23 -2.30
N GLY A 697 5.59 53.33 -2.68
CA GLY A 697 5.12 52.87 -3.98
C GLY A 697 4.48 51.47 -4.07
N SER A 698 3.15 51.45 -4.02
CA SER A 698 2.26 50.37 -4.46
C SER A 698 2.60 49.80 -5.84
N GLY A 699 2.78 48.48 -5.92
CA GLY A 699 2.86 47.73 -7.17
C GLY A 699 3.08 46.24 -6.89
N PHE A 700 2.00 45.46 -6.88
CA PHE A 700 2.01 44.02 -6.63
C PHE A 700 2.91 43.28 -7.64
N SER A 701 3.95 42.61 -7.13
CA SER A 701 4.72 41.62 -7.87
C SER A 701 4.39 40.25 -7.29
N VAL A 702 3.32 39.62 -7.81
CA VAL A 702 3.07 38.18 -7.62
C VAL A 702 4.28 37.44 -8.21
N SER A 703 4.85 36.48 -7.50
CA SER A 703 5.94 35.67 -8.05
C SER A 703 5.45 35.02 -9.36
N ARG A 704 6.29 35.00 -10.39
CA ARG A 704 5.93 34.45 -11.71
C ARG A 704 5.52 32.96 -11.68
N ALA A 705 5.71 32.29 -10.53
CA ALA A 705 5.33 30.90 -10.26
C ALA A 705 3.89 30.76 -9.75
N GLU A 706 3.41 31.65 -8.86
CA GLU A 706 2.02 31.63 -8.37
C GLU A 706 1.01 31.89 -9.49
N SER A 707 1.37 32.74 -10.47
CA SER A 707 0.50 33.05 -11.62
C SER A 707 0.27 31.86 -12.57
N ARG A 708 0.92 30.71 -12.34
CA ARG A 708 0.73 29.47 -13.12
C ARG A 708 -0.15 28.45 -12.41
N ILE A 709 -0.45 28.60 -11.12
CA ILE A 709 -1.27 27.64 -10.39
C ILE A 709 -2.73 27.81 -10.80
N GLN A 710 -3.37 26.71 -11.18
CA GLN A 710 -4.78 26.65 -11.59
C GLN A 710 -5.58 25.66 -10.75
N ASP A 711 -4.92 24.65 -10.17
CA ASP A 711 -5.59 23.56 -9.46
C ASP A 711 -4.77 23.11 -8.26
N ILE A 712 -5.38 23.09 -7.08
CA ILE A 712 -4.72 22.84 -5.80
C ILE A 712 -5.32 21.59 -5.17
N GLY A 713 -4.51 20.56 -4.96
CA GLY A 713 -4.90 19.40 -4.15
C GLY A 713 -4.55 19.62 -2.69
N PHE A 714 -5.47 19.30 -1.78
CA PHE A 714 -5.27 19.39 -0.33
C PHE A 714 -5.55 18.04 0.35
N LEU A 715 -4.65 17.65 1.25
CA LEU A 715 -4.73 16.45 2.08
C LEU A 715 -4.11 16.74 3.45
N THR A 716 -4.63 16.18 4.54
CA THR A 716 -4.17 16.49 5.91
C THR A 716 -4.34 15.29 6.84
N ASP A 717 -3.70 15.31 8.00
CA ASP A 717 -3.94 14.40 9.12
C ASP A 717 -3.80 12.91 8.73
N LEU A 718 -2.88 12.59 7.81
CA LEU A 718 -2.62 11.21 7.40
C LEU A 718 -2.04 10.38 8.54
N GLU A 719 -1.31 11.02 9.47
CA GLU A 719 -0.71 10.38 10.64
C GLU A 719 0.11 9.12 10.30
N GLY A 720 0.70 9.02 9.10
CA GLY A 720 1.52 7.89 8.65
C GLY A 720 0.75 6.77 7.95
N ASP A 721 -0.54 6.97 7.68
CA ASP A 721 -1.37 6.04 6.90
C ASP A 721 -1.01 6.10 5.41
N LEU A 722 -0.02 5.30 5.04
CA LEU A 722 0.45 5.18 3.66
C LEU A 722 -0.63 4.58 2.75
N ASP A 723 -1.47 3.66 3.23
CA ASP A 723 -2.50 3.02 2.40
C ASP A 723 -3.56 4.04 1.95
N THR A 724 -3.95 4.96 2.84
CA THR A 724 -4.83 6.09 2.48
C THR A 724 -4.16 7.03 1.49
N PHE A 725 -2.86 7.32 1.65
CA PHE A 725 -2.12 8.11 0.68
C PHE A 725 -2.02 7.45 -0.70
N GLU A 726 -1.74 6.14 -0.77
CA GLU A 726 -1.66 5.41 -2.04
C GLU A 726 -3.00 5.42 -2.78
N ARG A 727 -4.13 5.29 -2.06
CA ARG A 727 -5.47 5.41 -2.69
C ARG A 727 -5.71 6.79 -3.27
N TYR A 728 -5.27 7.83 -2.58
CA TYR A 728 -5.30 9.20 -3.08
C TYR A 728 -4.47 9.35 -4.35
N VAL A 729 -3.23 8.85 -4.36
CA VAL A 729 -2.33 8.93 -5.53
C VAL A 729 -2.83 8.08 -6.71
N ALA A 730 -3.46 6.94 -6.45
CA ALA A 730 -4.04 6.06 -7.47
C ALA A 730 -5.30 6.64 -8.15
N SER A 731 -5.91 7.68 -7.57
CA SER A 731 -7.05 8.36 -8.17
C SER A 731 -6.67 9.02 -9.50
N LYS A 732 -7.38 8.68 -10.59
CA LYS A 732 -7.12 9.20 -11.95
C LYS A 732 -7.06 10.74 -12.02
N ASP A 733 -7.82 11.39 -11.15
CA ASP A 733 -7.96 12.84 -11.15
C ASP A 733 -7.00 13.55 -10.20
N SER A 734 -6.24 12.83 -9.35
CA SER A 734 -5.33 13.41 -8.35
C SER A 734 -4.36 14.44 -8.97
N VAL A 735 -3.99 15.46 -8.18
CA VAL A 735 -2.93 16.40 -8.61
C VAL A 735 -1.57 15.71 -8.63
N LEU A 736 -1.43 14.66 -7.82
CA LEU A 736 -0.25 13.83 -7.74
C LEU A 736 -0.41 12.60 -8.64
N ARG A 737 0.69 12.20 -9.29
CA ARG A 737 0.73 11.00 -10.12
C ARG A 737 1.96 10.18 -9.80
N ARG A 738 1.80 8.86 -9.91
CA ARG A 738 2.88 7.89 -9.77
C ARG A 738 2.82 6.90 -10.91
N SER A 739 3.90 6.81 -11.68
CA SER A 739 4.12 5.69 -12.58
C SER A 739 4.47 4.45 -11.76
N PRO A 740 4.13 3.22 -12.19
CA PRO A 740 4.51 2.00 -11.47
C PRO A 740 6.01 1.99 -11.13
N GLY A 741 6.34 1.89 -9.83
CA GLY A 741 7.73 1.94 -9.33
C GLY A 741 8.46 3.29 -9.45
N GLY A 742 7.78 4.33 -9.96
CA GLY A 742 8.35 5.66 -10.20
C GLY A 742 8.16 6.64 -9.02
N PRO A 743 8.87 7.78 -9.03
CA PRO A 743 8.70 8.82 -8.03
C PRO A 743 7.35 9.53 -8.18
N LEU A 744 6.89 10.15 -7.10
CA LEU A 744 5.72 11.03 -7.11
C LEU A 744 5.98 12.26 -7.99
N ARG A 745 5.01 12.62 -8.84
CA ARG A 745 5.06 13.78 -9.74
C ARG A 745 3.84 14.66 -9.54
N LEU A 746 4.02 15.97 -9.72
CA LEU A 746 2.95 16.97 -9.69
C LEU A 746 2.69 17.46 -11.11
N GLY A 747 1.44 17.46 -11.55
CA GLY A 747 1.07 17.94 -12.89
C GLY A 747 1.41 19.41 -13.11
N ASP A 748 1.51 19.84 -14.37
CA ASP A 748 1.73 21.24 -14.72
C ASP A 748 0.56 22.11 -14.27
N SER A 749 0.87 23.35 -13.85
CA SER A 749 -0.11 24.30 -13.30
C SER A 749 -0.88 23.80 -12.05
N LYS A 750 -0.45 22.69 -11.46
CA LYS A 750 -1.02 22.17 -10.21
C LYS A 750 -0.17 22.52 -9.00
N ALA A 751 -0.81 22.65 -7.85
CA ALA A 751 -0.18 22.74 -6.54
C ALA A 751 -0.69 21.63 -5.61
N PHE A 752 0.09 21.29 -4.60
CA PHE A 752 -0.27 20.34 -3.56
C PHE A 752 0.02 20.93 -2.18
N VAL A 753 -0.96 20.89 -1.30
CA VAL A 753 -0.86 21.38 0.07
C VAL A 753 -1.11 20.20 1.01
N PHE A 754 -0.13 19.89 1.85
CA PHE A 754 -0.30 18.94 2.94
C PHE A 754 -0.58 19.69 4.26
N GLY A 755 -1.72 19.44 4.88
CA GLY A 755 -2.28 20.25 5.97
C GLY A 755 -1.70 20.00 7.37
N GLY A 756 -0.69 19.14 7.51
CA GLY A 756 -0.06 18.82 8.79
C GLY A 756 -0.49 17.47 9.37
N ASP A 757 0.09 17.14 10.53
CA ASP A 757 -0.09 15.90 11.28
C ASP A 757 0.27 14.66 10.45
N LEU A 758 1.55 14.60 10.08
CA LEU A 758 2.09 13.53 9.23
C LEU A 758 2.47 12.28 10.03
N PHE A 759 2.86 12.42 11.30
CA PHE A 759 3.47 11.34 12.09
C PHE A 759 2.58 10.99 13.28
N ASP A 760 1.97 9.79 13.37
CA ASP A 760 1.44 9.26 14.66
C ASP A 760 0.86 7.82 14.65
N ARG A 761 0.02 7.45 13.67
CA ARG A 761 -0.87 6.27 13.72
C ARG A 761 -0.66 5.20 12.66
N GLY A 762 0.08 5.45 11.59
CA GLY A 762 0.26 4.49 10.51
C GLY A 762 1.69 3.96 10.41
N LYS A 763 1.81 2.72 9.93
CA LYS A 763 3.08 2.00 9.68
C LYS A 763 3.78 2.43 8.39
N GLY A 764 3.82 3.73 8.12
CA GLY A 764 4.38 4.30 6.90
C GLY A 764 4.87 5.74 7.06
N ASP A 765 4.96 6.25 8.29
CA ASP A 765 5.30 7.65 8.58
C ASP A 765 6.66 8.08 8.00
N LEU A 766 7.69 7.23 8.10
CA LEU A 766 9.02 7.50 7.54
C LEU A 766 9.03 7.47 6.01
N ARG A 767 8.48 6.43 5.38
CA ARG A 767 8.37 6.35 3.92
C ARG A 767 7.58 7.52 3.34
N LEU A 768 6.41 7.80 3.90
CA LEU A 768 5.54 8.89 3.46
C LEU A 768 6.24 10.26 3.59
N ALA A 769 6.91 10.52 4.72
CA ALA A 769 7.67 11.75 4.90
C ALA A 769 8.79 11.91 3.86
N ARG A 770 9.55 10.85 3.57
CA ARG A 770 10.60 10.89 2.54
C ARG A 770 10.04 11.18 1.15
N GLU A 771 8.90 10.60 0.80
CA GLU A 771 8.26 10.84 -0.49
C GLU A 771 7.74 12.26 -0.63
N LEU A 772 7.05 12.78 0.39
CA LEU A 772 6.57 14.16 0.41
C LEU A 772 7.74 15.14 0.36
N LEU A 773 8.78 14.95 1.18
CA LEU A 773 9.96 15.81 1.17
C LEU A 773 10.64 15.84 -0.21
N LYS A 774 10.80 14.68 -0.87
CA LYS A 774 11.32 14.61 -2.23
C LYS A 774 10.43 15.35 -3.23
N LEU A 775 9.11 15.30 -3.06
CA LEU A 775 8.17 16.07 -3.87
C LEU A 775 8.35 17.58 -3.65
N LYS A 776 8.53 18.04 -2.40
CA LYS A 776 8.81 19.44 -2.06
C LYS A 776 10.13 19.92 -2.65
N GLU A 777 11.18 19.12 -2.57
CA GLU A 777 12.48 19.41 -3.19
C GLU A 777 12.35 19.55 -4.72
N THR A 778 11.52 18.71 -5.34
CA THR A 778 11.30 18.75 -6.79
C THR A 778 10.44 19.95 -7.22
N TYR A 779 9.48 20.36 -6.40
CA TYR A 779 8.50 21.41 -6.72
C TYR A 779 8.35 22.43 -5.58
N PRO A 780 9.40 23.20 -5.23
CA PRO A 780 9.44 24.02 -4.01
C PRO A 780 8.36 25.11 -3.98
N GLU A 781 8.01 25.68 -5.13
CA GLU A 781 7.02 26.76 -5.28
C GLU A 781 5.58 26.26 -5.49
N ARG A 782 5.35 24.95 -5.52
CA ARG A 782 4.03 24.35 -5.80
C ARG A 782 3.62 23.27 -4.82
N VAL A 783 4.53 22.83 -3.96
CA VAL A 783 4.26 21.88 -2.88
C VAL A 783 4.45 22.62 -1.57
N PHE A 784 3.45 22.59 -0.71
CA PHE A 784 3.45 23.32 0.55
C PHE A 784 3.06 22.40 1.69
N PHE A 785 3.75 22.52 2.82
CA PHE A 785 3.45 21.78 4.03
C PHE A 785 3.02 22.74 5.12
N LEU A 786 1.98 22.38 5.86
CA LEU A 786 1.55 23.10 7.06
C LEU A 786 2.05 22.39 8.31
N LEU A 787 2.31 23.19 9.35
CA LEU A 787 2.73 22.69 10.64
C LEU A 787 1.51 22.22 11.44
N GLY A 788 1.42 20.90 11.62
CA GLY A 788 0.45 20.27 12.49
C GLY A 788 0.82 20.37 13.97
N ASN A 789 -0.17 20.28 14.86
CA ASN A 789 0.11 20.32 16.30
C ASN A 789 0.88 19.07 16.75
N ARG A 790 0.66 17.90 16.11
CA ARG A 790 1.41 16.67 16.39
C ARG A 790 2.84 16.76 15.89
N ASP A 791 3.03 17.35 14.72
CA ASP A 791 4.35 17.55 14.13
C ASP A 791 5.22 18.43 15.03
N ILE A 792 4.72 19.62 15.43
CA ILE A 792 5.44 20.54 16.32
C ILE A 792 5.75 19.86 17.66
N ASN A 793 4.80 19.10 18.21
CA ASN A 793 5.01 18.39 19.48
C ASN A 793 6.16 17.38 19.43
N LYS A 794 6.56 16.87 18.25
CA LYS A 794 7.72 15.97 18.14
C LYS A 794 9.05 16.65 18.44
N MET A 795 9.14 17.98 18.35
CA MET A 795 10.35 18.72 18.73
C MET A 795 10.75 18.41 20.18
N ARG A 796 9.78 18.14 21.06
CA ARG A 796 9.98 17.77 22.47
C ARG A 796 10.86 16.53 22.66
N LEU A 797 10.83 15.59 21.71
CA LEU A 797 11.54 14.31 21.81
C LEU A 797 13.07 14.50 21.94
N SER A 798 13.61 15.55 21.31
CA SER A 798 15.04 15.86 21.38
C SER A 798 15.52 16.14 22.81
N ALA A 799 14.87 17.08 23.50
CA ALA A 799 15.21 17.46 24.87
C ALA A 799 14.76 16.43 25.91
N GLU A 800 13.55 15.87 25.79
CA GLU A 800 12.95 15.03 26.84
C GLU A 800 13.47 13.58 26.86
N LEU A 801 14.06 13.10 25.75
CA LEU A 801 14.75 11.80 25.67
C LEU A 801 16.28 11.91 25.77
N SER A 802 16.81 13.10 26.08
CA SER A 802 18.25 13.28 26.31
C SER A 802 18.72 12.58 27.59
N GLU A 803 20.00 12.22 27.66
CA GLU A 803 20.59 11.63 28.87
C GLU A 803 20.41 12.51 30.10
N GLU A 804 20.58 13.83 29.93
CA GLU A 804 20.34 14.81 31.00
C GLU A 804 18.91 14.74 31.53
N ALA A 805 17.92 14.67 30.63
CA ALA A 805 16.52 14.57 31.04
C ALA A 805 16.22 13.22 31.72
N LEU A 806 16.88 12.13 31.31
CA LEU A 806 16.73 10.82 31.93
C LEU A 806 17.37 10.77 33.33
N GLY A 807 18.43 11.55 33.57
CA GLY A 807 19.07 11.69 34.88
C GLY A 807 18.30 12.51 35.91
N ARG A 808 17.31 13.32 35.48
CA ARG A 808 16.43 14.10 36.36
C ARG A 808 15.34 13.24 37.01
N LYS A 809 14.80 13.72 38.13
CA LYS A 809 13.72 12.99 38.83
C LYS A 809 12.48 12.92 37.94
N PRO A 810 11.79 11.77 37.83
CA PRO A 810 10.56 11.66 37.03
C PRO A 810 9.44 12.63 37.44
N SER A 811 9.45 13.13 38.68
CA SER A 811 8.52 14.16 39.17
C SER A 811 8.79 15.56 38.60
N GLU A 812 9.99 15.80 38.06
CA GLU A 812 10.41 17.05 37.41
C GLU A 812 10.18 17.01 35.90
N ALA A 813 9.66 15.89 35.38
CA ALA A 813 9.31 15.77 33.97
C ALA A 813 8.09 16.62 33.62
N PHE A 814 7.91 16.82 32.32
CA PHE A 814 6.76 17.51 31.75
C PHE A 814 5.41 16.98 32.28
N VAL A 815 4.43 17.86 32.43
CA VAL A 815 3.06 17.50 32.80
C VAL A 815 2.12 17.96 31.70
N ALA A 816 1.20 17.10 31.24
CA ALA A 816 0.19 17.49 30.26
C ALA A 816 -0.90 18.34 30.93
N TRP A 817 -0.64 19.64 31.14
CA TRP A 817 -1.58 20.56 31.82
C TRP A 817 -2.93 20.73 31.09
N TRP A 818 -3.01 20.40 29.80
CA TRP A 818 -4.27 20.37 29.04
C TRP A 818 -5.11 19.10 29.26
N ASP A 819 -4.55 18.06 29.89
CA ASP A 819 -5.28 16.84 30.25
C ASP A 819 -5.02 16.50 31.73
N PRO A 820 -5.87 17.02 32.65
CA PRO A 820 -5.76 16.73 34.08
C PRO A 820 -5.85 15.24 34.44
N LYS A 821 -6.35 14.39 33.52
CA LYS A 821 -6.46 12.94 33.73
C LYS A 821 -5.18 12.20 33.33
N ALA A 822 -4.27 12.83 32.58
CA ALA A 822 -3.01 12.22 32.19
C ALA A 822 -2.12 11.99 33.42
N PRO A 823 -1.60 10.76 33.64
CA PRO A 823 -0.67 10.49 34.73
C PRO A 823 0.66 11.19 34.47
N THR A 824 1.27 11.72 35.54
CA THR A 824 2.67 12.18 35.50
C THR A 824 3.61 11.01 35.18
N LEU A 825 4.81 11.31 34.66
CA LEU A 825 5.81 10.26 34.38
C LEU A 825 6.12 9.42 35.62
N ALA A 826 6.30 10.06 36.78
CA ALA A 826 6.53 9.36 38.05
C ALA A 826 5.42 8.34 38.36
N LYS A 827 4.15 8.77 38.29
CA LYS A 827 3.00 7.91 38.55
C LYS A 827 2.89 6.77 37.52
N PHE A 828 3.19 7.05 36.25
CA PHE A 828 3.19 6.04 35.20
C PHE A 828 4.24 4.95 35.44
N LEU A 829 5.48 5.36 35.74
CA LEU A 829 6.60 4.43 36.02
C LEU A 829 6.33 3.59 37.27
N GLU A 830 5.78 4.20 38.33
CA GLU A 830 5.36 3.50 39.55
C GLU A 830 4.27 2.46 39.24
N THR A 831 3.21 2.87 38.53
CA THR A 831 2.08 2.00 38.18
C THR A 831 2.54 0.81 37.32
N LYS A 832 3.48 1.04 36.39
CA LYS A 832 4.00 -0.01 35.50
C LYS A 832 5.22 -0.74 36.07
N ARG A 833 5.71 -0.36 37.26
CA ARG A 833 6.92 -0.91 37.90
C ARG A 833 8.13 -0.92 36.95
N GLN A 834 8.31 0.17 36.20
CA GLN A 834 9.38 0.31 35.21
C GLN A 834 10.39 1.39 35.61
N PRO A 835 11.69 1.20 35.31
CA PRO A 835 12.68 2.25 35.46
C PRO A 835 12.44 3.38 34.45
N ASN A 836 12.96 4.58 34.75
CA ASN A 836 12.98 5.72 33.84
C ASN A 836 14.05 5.53 32.76
N THR A 837 13.70 4.85 31.66
CA THR A 837 14.56 4.66 30.49
C THR A 837 14.01 5.45 29.31
N ALA A 838 14.79 5.62 28.24
CA ALA A 838 14.31 6.26 27.02
C ALA A 838 13.09 5.53 26.44
N VAL A 839 13.05 4.19 26.54
CA VAL A 839 11.93 3.35 26.09
C VAL A 839 10.66 3.63 26.91
N SER A 840 10.72 3.54 28.24
CA SER A 840 9.54 3.73 29.09
C SER A 840 9.04 5.17 29.03
N ARG A 841 9.96 6.14 28.96
CA ARG A 841 9.63 7.56 28.79
C ARG A 841 8.98 7.84 27.44
N LEU A 842 9.53 7.33 26.33
CA LEU A 842 8.93 7.52 25.00
C LEU A 842 7.53 6.92 24.93
N LYS A 843 7.32 5.70 25.46
CA LYS A 843 6.00 5.07 25.56
C LYS A 843 5.01 5.93 26.36
N TRP A 844 5.46 6.51 27.48
CA TRP A 844 4.64 7.45 28.25
C TRP A 844 4.34 8.73 27.47
N MET A 845 5.34 9.36 26.85
CA MET A 845 5.19 10.59 26.07
C MET A 845 4.16 10.39 24.96
N LEU A 846 4.33 9.34 24.15
CA LEU A 846 3.45 8.99 23.03
C LEU A 846 2.01 8.79 23.51
N ARG A 847 1.81 8.04 24.60
CA ARG A 847 0.48 7.73 25.11
C ARG A 847 -0.23 8.90 25.79
N HIS A 848 0.49 9.67 26.61
CA HIS A 848 -0.14 10.59 27.57
C HIS A 848 0.07 12.06 27.26
N THR A 849 1.09 12.43 26.48
CA THR A 849 1.39 13.85 26.21
C THR A 849 1.45 14.18 24.72
N LEU A 850 1.56 13.18 23.86
CA LEU A 850 1.58 13.34 22.40
C LEU A 850 0.36 12.68 21.73
N GLY A 851 -0.59 12.13 22.50
CA GLY A 851 -1.88 11.59 22.03
C GLY A 851 -1.79 10.54 20.91
N ALA A 852 -0.69 9.79 20.85
CA ALA A 852 -0.35 8.81 19.82
C ALA A 852 0.02 7.45 20.44
N PRO A 853 -0.90 6.80 21.17
CA PRO A 853 -0.59 5.63 21.99
C PRO A 853 -0.05 4.43 21.20
N GLY A 854 -0.37 4.31 19.91
CA GLY A 854 0.09 3.22 19.03
C GLY A 854 1.43 3.50 18.32
N ALA A 855 1.89 4.76 18.29
CA ALA A 855 3.03 5.19 17.46
C ALA A 855 4.32 4.38 17.66
N PHE A 856 4.56 3.90 18.88
CA PHE A 856 5.74 3.08 19.18
C PHE A 856 5.72 1.76 18.39
N ASN A 857 4.57 1.10 18.32
CA ASN A 857 4.43 -0.17 17.61
C ASN A 857 4.34 0.05 16.09
N TYR A 858 3.65 1.11 15.63
CA TYR A 858 3.64 1.44 14.21
C TYR A 858 5.03 1.78 13.68
N ARG A 859 5.86 2.48 14.48
CA ARG A 859 7.26 2.70 14.12
C ARG A 859 8.05 1.39 14.08
N ARG A 860 7.78 0.44 14.98
CA ARG A 860 8.40 -0.90 14.94
C ARG A 860 8.07 -1.63 13.64
N GLU A 861 6.81 -1.63 13.25
CA GLU A 861 6.34 -2.24 12.01
C GLU A 861 6.97 -1.56 10.78
N GLU A 862 7.05 -0.23 10.77
CA GLU A 862 7.72 0.52 9.69
C GLU A 862 9.21 0.16 9.59
N LEU A 863 9.92 0.04 10.72
CA LEU A 863 11.32 -0.38 10.74
C LEU A 863 11.52 -1.82 10.26
N ALA A 864 10.61 -2.72 10.61
CA ALA A 864 10.62 -4.10 10.15
C ALA A 864 10.47 -4.16 8.62
N ILE A 865 9.52 -3.41 8.06
CA ILE A 865 9.31 -3.29 6.61
C ILE A 865 10.56 -2.71 5.92
N LEU A 866 11.11 -1.62 6.44
CA LEU A 866 12.30 -0.97 5.87
C LEU A 866 13.54 -1.87 5.86
N ARG A 867 13.61 -2.84 6.77
CA ARG A 867 14.73 -3.79 6.88
C ARG A 867 14.45 -5.13 6.23
N ASN A 868 13.24 -5.35 5.70
CA ASN A 868 12.78 -6.66 5.26
C ASN A 868 12.99 -7.73 6.36
N ALA A 869 12.56 -7.40 7.57
CA ALA A 869 12.72 -8.18 8.80
C ALA A 869 11.34 -8.42 9.45
N GLU A 870 11.27 -9.40 10.35
CA GLU A 870 10.07 -9.64 11.15
C GLU A 870 9.94 -8.60 12.28
N VAL A 871 8.72 -8.31 12.70
CA VAL A 871 8.43 -7.24 13.69
C VAL A 871 9.10 -7.53 15.05
N ASP A 872 9.20 -8.79 15.44
CA ASP A 872 9.83 -9.25 16.68
C ASP A 872 11.36 -9.10 16.68
N GLN A 873 11.98 -8.97 15.50
CA GLN A 873 13.41 -8.72 15.35
C GLN A 873 13.79 -7.25 15.60
N ILE A 874 12.81 -6.34 15.67
CA ILE A 874 13.05 -4.93 15.96
C ILE A 874 12.94 -4.67 17.46
N SER A 875 14.05 -4.27 18.08
CA SER A 875 14.13 -4.01 19.52
C SER A 875 13.47 -2.68 19.91
N ASP A 876 13.11 -2.54 21.19
CA ASP A 876 12.55 -1.29 21.73
C ASP A 876 13.55 -0.13 21.61
N GLU A 877 14.84 -0.42 21.78
CA GLU A 877 15.95 0.54 21.66
C GLU A 877 16.09 1.04 20.23
N GLU A 878 15.87 0.18 19.23
CA GLU A 878 15.90 0.56 17.82
C GLU A 878 14.76 1.49 17.45
N VAL A 879 13.57 1.26 18.03
CA VAL A 879 12.43 2.18 17.88
C VAL A 879 12.76 3.55 18.47
N VAL A 880 13.31 3.60 19.68
CA VAL A 880 13.75 4.86 20.32
C VAL A 880 14.80 5.57 19.46
N ALA A 881 15.82 4.85 19.00
CA ALA A 881 16.88 5.39 18.16
C ALA A 881 16.32 5.96 16.85
N SER A 882 15.29 5.33 16.28
CA SER A 882 14.59 5.85 15.09
C SER A 882 13.87 7.18 15.37
N PHE A 883 13.14 7.30 16.47
CA PHE A 883 12.51 8.57 16.87
C PHE A 883 13.57 9.67 17.13
N GLN A 884 14.63 9.36 17.88
CA GLN A 884 15.72 10.30 18.13
C GLN A 884 16.40 10.73 16.82
N ARG A 885 16.70 9.79 15.92
CA ARG A 885 17.28 10.08 14.61
C ARG A 885 16.39 11.02 13.80
N SER A 886 15.07 10.77 13.75
CA SER A 886 14.14 11.59 12.95
C SER A 886 14.08 13.06 13.37
N VAL A 887 14.39 13.37 14.64
CA VAL A 887 14.36 14.75 15.17
C VAL A 887 15.75 15.37 15.32
N LEU A 888 16.81 14.58 15.55
CA LEU A 888 18.16 15.09 15.77
C LEU A 888 19.00 15.16 14.49
N HIS A 889 18.89 14.15 13.61
CA HIS A 889 19.71 14.09 12.41
C HIS A 889 19.34 15.24 11.46
N PRO A 890 20.29 15.94 10.81
CA PRO A 890 19.99 17.05 9.89
C PRO A 890 19.08 16.67 8.73
N GLN A 891 19.12 15.40 8.31
CA GLN A 891 18.23 14.79 7.30
C GLN A 891 17.16 13.87 7.93
N GLY A 892 16.92 13.98 9.23
CA GLY A 892 15.87 13.22 9.91
C GLY A 892 14.49 13.67 9.42
N GLU A 893 13.57 12.73 9.26
CA GLU A 893 12.30 12.93 8.55
C GLU A 893 11.44 14.03 9.21
N VAL A 894 11.31 14.00 10.53
CA VAL A 894 10.55 15.00 11.29
C VAL A 894 11.23 16.36 11.20
N ARG A 895 12.56 16.42 11.38
CA ARG A 895 13.32 17.68 11.31
C ARG A 895 13.22 18.32 9.93
N SER A 896 13.39 17.53 8.87
CA SER A 896 13.29 18.00 7.49
C SER A 896 11.87 18.47 7.16
N TYR A 897 10.85 17.74 7.62
CA TYR A 897 9.45 18.15 7.45
C TYR A 897 9.17 19.49 8.12
N LEU A 898 9.55 19.66 9.38
CA LEU A 898 9.34 20.90 10.13
C LEU A 898 10.06 22.10 9.50
N ARG A 899 11.26 21.92 8.95
CA ARG A 899 11.99 22.99 8.24
C ARG A 899 11.34 23.39 6.92
N ALA A 900 10.65 22.47 6.26
CA ALA A 900 9.97 22.71 4.98
C ALA A 900 8.52 23.20 5.14
N ALA A 901 7.98 23.18 6.36
CA ALA A 901 6.60 23.51 6.67
C ALA A 901 6.43 24.94 7.20
N GLN A 902 5.20 25.45 7.12
CA GLN A 902 4.81 26.80 7.53
C GLN A 902 3.49 26.79 8.32
N ILE A 903 3.13 27.87 9.00
CA ILE A 903 1.91 27.91 9.83
C ILE A 903 0.65 28.10 8.97
N GLY A 904 0.72 28.96 7.96
CA GLY A 904 -0.41 29.26 7.08
C GLY A 904 0.02 29.54 5.64
N LEU A 905 -0.90 29.36 4.71
CA LEU A 905 -0.68 29.58 3.29
C LEU A 905 -1.92 30.23 2.67
N ILE A 906 -1.72 31.26 1.85
CA ILE A 906 -2.79 31.85 1.04
C ILE A 906 -2.48 31.56 -0.43
N LEU A 907 -3.39 30.88 -1.12
CA LEU A 907 -3.35 30.69 -2.58
C LEU A 907 -4.68 31.13 -3.19
N GLY A 908 -4.64 32.09 -4.10
CA GLY A 908 -5.86 32.72 -4.62
C GLY A 908 -6.64 33.42 -3.51
N ASP A 909 -7.91 33.05 -3.33
CA ASP A 909 -8.80 33.53 -2.27
C ASP A 909 -9.01 32.50 -1.15
N THR A 910 -8.13 31.49 -1.06
CA THR A 910 -8.20 30.42 -0.06
C THR A 910 -7.04 30.51 0.94
N LEU A 911 -7.36 30.55 2.22
CA LEU A 911 -6.42 30.39 3.34
C LEU A 911 -6.40 28.93 3.80
N PHE A 912 -5.20 28.36 3.92
CA PHE A 912 -4.95 27.05 4.48
C PHE A 912 -4.21 27.20 5.80
N VAL A 913 -4.76 26.62 6.87
CA VAL A 913 -4.14 26.52 8.20
C VAL A 913 -4.44 25.14 8.77
N HIS A 914 -3.63 24.63 9.71
CA HIS A 914 -3.88 23.30 10.28
C HIS A 914 -5.10 23.29 11.23
N GLY A 915 -5.18 24.24 12.16
CA GLY A 915 -6.30 24.43 13.08
C GLY A 915 -7.34 25.41 12.54
N ALA A 916 -7.88 26.30 13.38
CA ALA A 916 -8.90 27.27 12.99
C ALA A 916 -8.46 28.73 13.20
N VAL A 917 -9.10 29.67 12.49
CA VAL A 917 -8.90 31.11 12.71
C VAL A 917 -9.92 31.61 13.74
N ASP A 918 -9.45 31.92 14.94
CA ASP A 918 -10.25 32.52 16.01
C ASP A 918 -9.99 34.03 16.14
N GLU A 919 -10.92 34.75 16.77
CA GLU A 919 -10.80 36.19 17.01
C GLU A 919 -9.57 36.55 17.82
N GLU A 920 -9.20 35.71 18.80
CA GLU A 920 -8.01 35.92 19.62
C GLU A 920 -6.71 35.70 18.84
N ALA A 921 -6.75 34.97 17.73
CA ALA A 921 -5.57 34.70 16.90
C ALA A 921 -5.27 35.86 15.92
N LEU A 922 -6.26 36.66 15.55
CA LEU A 922 -6.14 37.66 14.47
C LEU A 922 -4.97 38.62 14.68
N GLY A 923 -4.04 38.61 13.72
CA GLY A 923 -2.88 39.50 13.71
C GLY A 923 -1.87 39.24 14.82
N PHE A 924 -1.99 38.17 15.61
CA PHE A 924 -1.09 37.84 16.72
C PHE A 924 0.10 37.00 16.24
N VAL A 925 1.31 37.44 16.60
CA VAL A 925 2.56 36.68 16.44
C VAL A 925 3.23 36.56 17.82
N PRO A 926 3.54 35.34 18.29
CA PRO A 926 4.20 35.15 19.59
C PRO A 926 5.60 35.76 19.62
N SER A 927 6.03 36.19 20.81
CA SER A 927 7.44 36.52 21.04
C SER A 927 8.30 35.26 21.08
N PRO A 928 9.55 35.26 20.59
CA PRO A 928 10.50 34.15 20.76
C PRO A 928 10.71 33.72 22.22
N GLU A 929 10.43 34.61 23.17
CA GLU A 929 10.54 34.37 24.62
C GLU A 929 9.32 33.64 25.21
N THR A 930 8.27 33.43 24.41
CA THR A 930 7.04 32.76 24.83
C THR A 930 7.35 31.35 25.33
N ARG A 931 6.87 31.04 26.54
CA ARG A 931 7.17 29.76 27.21
C ARG A 931 6.13 28.70 26.91
N TYR A 932 6.60 27.47 26.71
CA TYR A 932 5.73 26.30 26.63
C TYR A 932 5.40 25.80 28.03
N GLN A 933 4.45 26.48 28.67
CA GLN A 933 3.96 26.19 30.01
C GLN A 933 2.51 26.64 30.14
N ALA A 934 1.83 26.21 31.20
CA ALA A 934 0.57 26.82 31.59
C ALA A 934 0.83 28.19 32.21
N HIS A 935 0.05 29.20 31.80
CA HIS A 935 0.08 30.55 32.34
C HIS A 935 -1.22 30.85 33.10
N SER A 936 -1.15 31.71 34.11
CA SER A 936 -2.33 32.30 34.74
C SER A 936 -3.07 33.20 33.74
N LYS A 937 -4.32 33.57 34.06
CA LYS A 937 -5.10 34.48 33.20
C LYS A 937 -4.42 35.84 33.06
N GLU A 938 -3.83 36.35 34.12
CA GLU A 938 -3.09 37.62 34.17
C GLU A 938 -1.81 37.53 33.32
N GLU A 939 -1.08 36.42 33.42
CA GLU A 939 0.13 36.16 32.61
C GLU A 939 -0.22 36.04 31.13
N LEU A 940 -1.34 35.39 30.78
CA LEU A 940 -1.85 35.31 29.41
C LEU A 940 -2.17 36.67 28.80
N LEU A 941 -2.76 37.57 29.58
CA LEU A 941 -3.04 38.95 29.15
C LEU A 941 -1.76 39.78 29.00
N ALA A 942 -0.73 39.47 29.78
CA ALA A 942 0.57 40.11 29.76
C ALA A 942 1.59 39.43 28.83
N LEU A 943 1.19 38.42 28.05
CA LEU A 943 2.10 37.69 27.17
C LEU A 943 2.81 38.67 26.23
N PRO A 944 4.15 38.60 26.12
CA PRO A 944 4.90 39.39 25.16
C PRO A 944 4.40 39.08 23.75
N LYS A 945 4.02 40.13 23.01
CA LYS A 945 3.56 40.02 21.63
C LYS A 945 4.64 40.63 20.74
N ALA A 946 5.19 39.84 19.82
CA ALA A 946 6.16 40.36 18.87
C ALA A 946 5.51 41.39 17.95
N GLN A 947 4.31 41.07 17.44
CA GLN A 947 3.51 41.92 16.57
C GLN A 947 2.02 41.70 16.83
N THR A 948 1.21 42.75 16.63
CA THR A 948 -0.26 42.73 16.73
C THR A 948 -0.90 43.62 15.69
N GLY A 949 -2.14 43.30 15.28
CA GLY A 949 -2.93 44.18 14.40
C GLY A 949 -2.44 44.24 12.95
N LEU A 950 -1.63 43.25 12.54
CA LEU A 950 -1.20 43.10 11.16
C LEU A 950 -2.40 42.83 10.25
N ALA A 951 -2.30 43.24 8.98
CA ALA A 951 -3.24 42.80 7.94
C ALA A 951 -3.02 41.32 7.59
N LEU A 952 -4.04 40.62 7.08
CA LEU A 952 -4.04 39.15 6.92
C LEU A 952 -2.77 38.59 6.25
N LYS A 953 -2.36 39.13 5.09
CA LYS A 953 -1.18 38.63 4.36
C LYS A 953 0.11 38.84 5.15
N ALA A 954 0.30 40.04 5.70
CA ALA A 954 1.43 40.36 6.56
C ALA A 954 1.45 39.52 7.85
N TRP A 955 0.28 39.18 8.39
CA TRP A 955 0.16 38.31 9.56
C TRP A 955 0.61 36.89 9.25
N ILE A 956 0.16 36.30 8.13
CA ILE A 956 0.58 34.96 7.72
C ILE A 956 2.09 34.92 7.40
N GLU A 957 2.62 35.93 6.70
CA GLU A 957 4.06 36.05 6.45
C GLU A 957 4.86 36.13 7.76
N ALA A 958 4.43 36.95 8.72
CA ALA A 958 5.09 37.08 10.01
C ALA A 958 5.00 35.80 10.86
N LEU A 959 3.87 35.09 10.85
CA LEU A 959 3.73 33.78 11.49
C LEU A 959 4.67 32.74 10.88
N ASN A 960 4.78 32.70 9.56
CA ASN A 960 5.67 31.76 8.87
C ASN A 960 7.15 32.07 9.14
N ALA A 961 7.53 33.36 9.17
CA ALA A 961 8.87 33.78 9.55
C ALA A 961 9.21 33.40 10.99
N PHE A 962 8.28 33.65 11.93
CA PHE A 962 8.39 33.21 13.32
C PHE A 962 8.59 31.70 13.42
N ALA A 963 7.79 30.90 12.71
CA ALA A 963 7.89 29.44 12.75
C ALA A 963 9.24 28.95 12.23
N ALA A 964 9.71 29.49 11.10
CA ALA A 964 11.00 29.15 10.54
C ALA A 964 12.15 29.49 11.51
N GLU A 965 12.12 30.67 12.13
CA GLU A 965 13.11 31.06 13.14
C GLU A 965 13.11 30.12 14.34
N GLN A 966 11.94 29.74 14.84
CA GLN A 966 11.82 28.83 15.99
C GLN A 966 12.25 27.39 15.67
N VAL A 967 12.01 26.91 14.45
CA VAL A 967 12.54 25.62 13.99
C VAL A 967 14.07 25.67 13.89
N GLU A 968 14.65 26.76 13.41
CA GLU A 968 16.11 26.94 13.36
C GLU A 968 16.73 27.12 14.76
N ASP A 969 16.03 27.79 15.68
CA ASP A 969 16.44 27.88 17.08
C ASP A 969 16.46 26.51 17.76
N TRP A 970 15.41 25.70 17.56
CA TRP A 970 15.40 24.31 17.99
C TRP A 970 16.51 23.47 17.35
N CYS A 971 16.76 23.64 16.05
CA CYS A 971 17.84 22.96 15.35
C CYS A 971 19.23 23.28 15.92
N ARG A 972 19.45 24.53 16.34
CA ARG A 972 20.71 24.98 16.97
C ARG A 972 20.81 24.52 18.42
N GLN A 973 19.69 24.49 19.14
CA GLN A 973 19.65 24.23 20.58
C GLN A 973 18.55 23.19 20.94
N PRO A 974 18.71 21.93 20.50
CA PRO A 974 17.64 20.93 20.61
C PRO A 974 17.46 20.35 22.02
N PHE A 975 18.46 20.54 22.90
CA PHE A 975 18.46 19.99 24.26
C PHE A 975 18.07 21.03 25.29
N TRP A 976 17.81 20.56 26.51
CA TRP A 976 17.61 21.46 27.64
C TRP A 976 18.89 22.23 27.97
N ARG A 977 18.73 23.47 28.40
CA ARG A 977 19.79 24.33 28.94
C ARG A 977 19.25 25.08 30.13
N THR A 978 20.12 25.37 31.09
CA THR A 978 19.75 26.18 32.27
C THR A 978 20.29 27.59 32.06
N GLU A 979 19.39 28.56 31.94
CA GLU A 979 19.70 29.99 31.83
C GLU A 979 19.07 30.70 33.04
N ASP A 980 19.89 31.37 33.85
CA ASP A 980 19.46 32.07 35.07
C ASP A 980 18.63 31.20 36.05
N GLY A 981 18.99 29.92 36.16
CA GLY A 981 18.27 28.95 37.00
C GLY A 981 16.95 28.45 36.39
N VAL A 982 16.62 28.87 35.17
CA VAL A 982 15.41 28.48 34.46
C VAL A 982 15.76 27.54 33.31
N LEU A 983 15.02 26.45 33.20
CA LEU A 983 15.20 25.50 32.12
C LEU A 983 14.62 26.05 30.81
N ARG A 984 15.40 26.04 29.74
CA ARG A 984 15.07 26.53 28.39
C ARG A 984 15.46 25.49 27.34
N ARG A 985 14.88 25.58 26.15
CA ARG A 985 15.30 24.82 24.96
C ARG A 985 14.94 25.62 23.71
N GLY A 986 15.57 25.29 22.58
CA GLY A 986 15.27 25.97 21.33
C GLY A 986 13.87 25.63 20.80
N GLY A 987 13.24 26.59 20.12
CA GLY A 987 11.90 26.46 19.52
C GLY A 987 10.75 26.33 20.52
N GLU A 988 10.98 26.72 21.77
CA GLU A 988 9.99 26.64 22.85
C GLU A 988 8.75 27.48 22.56
N ALA A 989 8.88 28.65 21.92
CA ALA A 989 7.74 29.49 21.57
C ALA A 989 6.84 28.85 20.50
N LEU A 990 7.41 28.08 19.56
CA LEU A 990 6.60 27.34 18.58
C LEU A 990 5.85 26.18 19.25
N MET A 991 6.48 25.49 20.20
CA MET A 991 5.79 24.48 21.03
C MET A 991 4.68 25.10 21.88
N ALA A 992 4.85 26.35 22.36
CA ALA A 992 3.81 27.12 23.02
C ALA A 992 2.66 27.45 22.07
N TYR A 993 2.97 27.86 20.84
CA TYR A 993 1.96 28.25 19.86
C TYR A 993 0.99 27.11 19.50
N GLN A 994 1.43 25.86 19.49
CA GLN A 994 0.53 24.72 19.27
C GLN A 994 -0.30 24.32 20.52
N CYS A 995 -0.21 25.07 21.62
CA CYS A 995 -0.83 24.72 22.89
C CYS A 995 -1.76 25.83 23.39
N ARG A 996 -3.07 25.59 23.35
CA ARG A 996 -4.10 26.58 23.73
C ARG A 996 -3.82 27.30 25.06
N PRO A 997 -3.48 26.58 26.17
CA PRO A 997 -3.22 27.23 27.46
C PRO A 997 -1.91 28.04 27.52
N ALA A 998 -0.99 27.85 26.56
CA ALA A 998 0.29 28.56 26.55
C ALA A 998 0.23 29.91 25.82
N VAL A 999 -0.78 30.12 24.97
CA VAL A 999 -0.92 31.33 24.13
C VAL A 999 -2.35 31.92 24.15
N ALA A 1000 -3.12 31.69 25.22
CA ALA A 1000 -4.44 32.31 25.41
C ALA A 1000 -5.44 32.08 24.25
N LEU A 1001 -5.42 30.90 23.61
CA LEU A 1001 -6.18 30.61 22.37
C LEU A 1001 -5.76 31.40 21.12
N SER A 1002 -4.74 32.27 21.22
CA SER A 1002 -4.20 33.02 20.09
C SER A 1002 -3.31 32.14 19.21
N THR A 1003 -3.92 31.16 18.55
CA THR A 1003 -3.25 30.19 17.68
C THR A 1003 -4.17 29.72 16.56
N VAL A 1004 -3.58 29.44 15.39
CA VAL A 1004 -4.27 28.83 14.24
C VAL A 1004 -3.92 27.35 14.04
N VAL A 1005 -3.21 26.74 14.99
CA VAL A 1005 -2.71 25.36 14.88
C VAL A 1005 -3.60 24.36 15.60
N VAL A 1006 -4.11 24.68 16.80
CA VAL A 1006 -4.79 23.70 17.68
C VAL A 1006 -6.24 24.07 17.99
N THR A 1007 -6.73 25.20 17.50
CA THR A 1007 -8.17 25.55 17.48
C THR A 1007 -8.89 24.74 16.41
N CYS A 1008 -10.23 24.66 16.45
CA CYS A 1008 -10.97 23.85 15.46
C CYS A 1008 -12.38 24.39 15.18
N TYR A 1009 -12.85 24.21 13.95
CA TYR A 1009 -14.22 24.51 13.52
C TYR A 1009 -15.17 23.30 13.60
N VAL A 1010 -14.83 22.26 14.36
CA VAL A 1010 -15.63 21.03 14.41
C VAL A 1010 -16.04 20.70 15.84
N ASP A 1011 -17.33 20.41 16.04
CA ASP A 1011 -17.83 19.73 17.23
C ASP A 1011 -18.96 18.75 16.89
N GLY A 1012 -19.01 17.59 17.57
CA GLY A 1012 -20.00 16.56 17.24
C GLY A 1012 -19.87 16.04 15.82
N LYS A 1013 -18.64 16.03 15.27
CA LYS A 1013 -18.34 15.76 13.85
C LYS A 1013 -18.93 16.79 12.86
N ASN A 1014 -19.58 17.86 13.34
CA ASN A 1014 -20.28 18.88 12.56
C ASN A 1014 -19.63 20.26 12.71
N MET A 1015 -20.04 21.20 11.85
CA MET A 1015 -19.76 22.62 12.11
C MET A 1015 -20.55 23.05 13.35
N PRO A 1016 -19.94 23.72 14.33
CA PRO A 1016 -20.62 24.10 15.56
C PRO A 1016 -21.65 25.18 15.27
N SER A 1017 -22.81 25.08 15.93
CA SER A 1017 -23.74 26.21 15.98
C SER A 1017 -23.21 27.28 16.93
N ARG A 1018 -23.51 28.54 16.66
CA ARG A 1018 -23.18 29.67 17.57
C ARG A 1018 -23.67 29.41 19.00
N LYS A 1019 -24.86 28.82 19.15
CA LYS A 1019 -25.44 28.44 20.44
C LYS A 1019 -24.58 27.42 21.20
N ALA A 1020 -24.00 26.43 20.51
CA ALA A 1020 -23.13 25.43 21.12
C ALA A 1020 -21.83 26.06 21.63
N ILE A 1021 -21.27 27.01 20.88
CA ILE A 1021 -20.06 27.76 21.26
C ILE A 1021 -20.35 28.65 22.48
N GLU A 1022 -21.47 29.36 22.48
CA GLU A 1022 -21.88 30.24 23.58
C GLU A 1022 -22.17 29.49 24.89
N GLN A 1023 -22.52 28.21 24.82
CA GLN A 1023 -22.75 27.35 25.98
C GLN A 1023 -21.44 26.75 26.54
N ASP A 1024 -20.40 26.62 25.71
CA ASP A 1024 -19.08 26.09 26.10
C ASP A 1024 -18.12 27.19 26.61
N LYS A 1025 -18.59 27.98 27.58
CA LYS A 1025 -17.82 29.13 28.12
C LYS A 1025 -16.60 28.74 28.96
N ILE A 1026 -16.48 27.47 29.37
CA ILE A 1026 -15.46 27.02 30.34
C ILE A 1026 -14.25 26.40 29.62
N GLU A 1027 -14.46 25.58 28.59
CA GLU A 1027 -13.37 24.90 27.87
C GLU A 1027 -13.13 25.43 26.45
N ARG A 1028 -14.13 26.12 25.86
CA ARG A 1028 -14.11 26.67 24.49
C ARG A 1028 -13.49 25.69 23.49
N LYS A 1029 -14.15 24.54 23.33
CA LYS A 1029 -13.66 23.38 22.57
C LYS A 1029 -13.50 23.68 21.09
N CYS A 1030 -14.32 24.56 20.54
CA CYS A 1030 -14.33 24.96 19.13
C CYS A 1030 -14.48 26.48 18.95
N THR A 1031 -14.11 26.95 17.76
CA THR A 1031 -14.17 28.34 17.32
C THR A 1031 -15.44 28.58 16.49
N ASP A 1032 -15.98 29.80 16.53
CA ASP A 1032 -17.10 30.21 15.67
C ASP A 1032 -16.65 30.43 14.22
N PRO A 1033 -17.02 29.55 13.27
CA PRO A 1033 -16.70 29.76 11.85
C PRO A 1033 -17.42 30.98 11.25
N LEU A 1034 -18.48 31.48 11.90
CA LEU A 1034 -19.29 32.62 11.46
C LEU A 1034 -19.00 33.91 12.23
N SER A 1035 -17.91 33.98 13.01
CA SER A 1035 -17.51 35.23 13.68
C SER A 1035 -17.45 36.39 12.68
N PRO A 1036 -18.26 37.46 12.86
CA PRO A 1036 -18.26 38.61 11.98
C PRO A 1036 -16.86 39.26 11.89
N LYS A 1037 -16.16 39.34 13.02
CA LYS A 1037 -14.82 39.94 13.10
C LYS A 1037 -13.79 39.15 12.31
N VAL A 1038 -13.81 37.82 12.40
CA VAL A 1038 -12.92 36.96 11.59
C VAL A 1038 -13.25 37.12 10.11
N ARG A 1039 -14.54 37.09 9.74
CA ARG A 1039 -14.97 37.17 8.34
C ARG A 1039 -14.66 38.53 7.70
N GLU A 1040 -14.88 39.63 8.41
CA GLU A 1040 -14.47 40.97 7.98
C GLU A 1040 -12.96 41.05 7.74
N TYR A 1041 -12.17 40.51 8.66
CA TYR A 1041 -10.71 40.50 8.55
C TYR A 1041 -10.22 39.65 7.36
N LEU A 1042 -10.84 38.49 7.13
CA LEU A 1042 -10.55 37.63 5.97
C LEU A 1042 -10.95 38.30 4.66
N ALA A 1043 -12.14 38.91 4.61
CA ALA A 1043 -12.64 39.63 3.43
C ALA A 1043 -11.75 40.82 3.06
N GLN A 1044 -11.27 41.60 4.04
CA GLN A 1044 -10.27 42.66 3.84
C GLN A 1044 -8.97 42.11 3.26
N GLY A 1045 -8.60 40.89 3.62
CA GLY A 1045 -7.46 40.15 3.07
C GLY A 1045 -7.72 39.48 1.71
N GLN A 1046 -8.90 39.67 1.12
CA GLN A 1046 -9.37 39.01 -0.11
C GLN A 1046 -9.45 37.48 -0.01
N VAL A 1047 -9.64 36.94 1.20
CA VAL A 1047 -9.87 35.52 1.45
C VAL A 1047 -11.36 35.28 1.63
N ARG A 1048 -11.88 34.29 0.90
CA ARG A 1048 -13.29 33.86 0.93
C ARG A 1048 -13.47 32.42 1.38
N ARG A 1049 -12.39 31.64 1.40
CA ARG A 1049 -12.39 30.24 1.87
C ARG A 1049 -11.32 30.01 2.91
N VAL A 1050 -11.65 29.27 3.97
CA VAL A 1050 -10.69 28.73 4.93
C VAL A 1050 -10.73 27.21 4.89
N VAL A 1051 -9.58 26.58 4.67
CA VAL A 1051 -9.42 25.13 4.65
C VAL A 1051 -8.57 24.71 5.85
N VAL A 1052 -9.07 23.74 6.62
CA VAL A 1052 -8.50 23.34 7.91
C VAL A 1052 -8.41 21.82 8.09
N GLY A 1053 -7.61 21.39 9.06
CA GLY A 1053 -7.49 20.02 9.57
C GLY A 1053 -7.72 19.93 11.09
N HIS A 1054 -6.90 19.14 11.79
CA HIS A 1054 -6.75 19.04 13.25
C HIS A 1054 -7.82 18.26 14.03
N LYS A 1055 -9.11 18.60 13.90
CA LYS A 1055 -10.19 17.91 14.65
C LYS A 1055 -11.04 17.06 13.72
N PRO A 1056 -11.16 15.75 13.99
CA PRO A 1056 -11.82 14.87 13.04
C PRO A 1056 -13.31 15.15 12.91
N SER A 1057 -13.77 15.31 11.68
CA SER A 1057 -15.18 15.45 11.31
C SER A 1057 -15.84 14.11 10.97
N GLY A 1058 -15.17 12.98 11.24
CA GLY A 1058 -15.67 11.63 11.04
C GLY A 1058 -15.50 11.14 9.61
N GLU A 1059 -16.54 10.50 9.07
CA GLU A 1059 -16.49 9.82 7.76
C GLU A 1059 -16.51 10.73 6.54
N ALA A 1060 -16.62 12.03 6.76
CA ALA A 1060 -16.77 13.03 5.71
C ALA A 1060 -16.24 14.39 6.20
N PRO A 1061 -15.73 15.24 5.29
CA PRO A 1061 -15.39 16.62 5.60
C PRO A 1061 -16.54 17.41 6.20
N ALA A 1062 -16.21 18.41 7.03
CA ALA A 1062 -17.15 19.44 7.42
C ALA A 1062 -17.12 20.59 6.44
N VAL A 1063 -18.28 21.00 5.95
CA VAL A 1063 -18.42 22.17 5.08
C VAL A 1063 -19.39 23.14 5.75
N LEU A 1064 -19.05 24.42 5.72
CA LEU A 1064 -19.94 25.52 6.01
C LEU A 1064 -19.89 26.48 4.81
N ARG A 1065 -21.06 26.96 4.38
CA ARG A 1065 -21.17 28.07 3.43
C ARG A 1065 -22.16 29.10 3.93
N THR A 1066 -21.91 30.36 3.59
CA THR A 1066 -22.85 31.45 3.82
C THR A 1066 -22.61 32.61 2.87
N ASP A 1067 -23.67 33.33 2.54
CA ASP A 1067 -23.71 34.58 1.78
C ASP A 1067 -24.60 35.64 2.47
N ALA A 1068 -25.06 35.37 3.70
CA ALA A 1068 -26.23 35.99 4.29
C ALA A 1068 -26.01 37.38 4.94
N ASP A 1069 -24.77 37.83 5.10
CA ASP A 1069 -24.41 39.01 5.91
C ASP A 1069 -23.87 40.20 5.11
N GLY A 1070 -23.98 40.16 3.77
CA GLY A 1070 -23.53 41.25 2.90
C GLY A 1070 -22.00 41.36 2.75
N LEU A 1071 -21.21 40.46 3.35
CA LEU A 1071 -19.76 40.38 3.14
C LEU A 1071 -19.38 39.54 1.90
N GLY A 1072 -20.38 39.02 1.19
CA GLY A 1072 -20.21 38.13 0.05
C GLY A 1072 -20.06 36.66 0.45
N PRO A 1073 -19.87 35.76 -0.53
CA PRO A 1073 -19.81 34.32 -0.28
C PRO A 1073 -18.58 33.95 0.55
N TYR A 1074 -18.79 33.12 1.56
CA TYR A 1074 -17.77 32.64 2.48
C TYR A 1074 -17.91 31.14 2.73
N GLU A 1075 -16.77 30.43 2.80
CA GLU A 1075 -16.72 28.98 2.95
C GLU A 1075 -15.67 28.55 4.00
N VAL A 1076 -16.02 27.54 4.79
CA VAL A 1076 -15.07 26.82 5.66
C VAL A 1076 -15.12 25.34 5.36
N ILE A 1077 -13.97 24.71 5.16
CA ILE A 1077 -13.87 23.28 4.86
C ILE A 1077 -12.88 22.62 5.84
N SER A 1078 -13.37 21.74 6.71
CA SER A 1078 -12.54 20.90 7.60
C SER A 1078 -12.36 19.52 7.00
N MET A 1079 -11.11 19.14 6.76
CA MET A 1079 -10.73 17.97 5.97
C MET A 1079 -10.19 16.79 6.78
N ASP A 1080 -10.04 16.95 8.09
CA ASP A 1080 -9.64 15.82 8.95
C ASP A 1080 -10.78 14.80 9.04
N THR A 1081 -10.63 13.69 8.31
CA THR A 1081 -11.56 12.55 8.29
C THR A 1081 -11.07 11.36 9.11
N ASN A 1082 -10.15 11.57 10.07
CA ASN A 1082 -9.81 10.51 11.02
C ASN A 1082 -11.03 10.08 11.84
N TYR A 1083 -10.96 8.89 12.45
CA TYR A 1083 -12.05 8.31 13.24
C TYR A 1083 -13.38 8.13 12.46
N ALA A 1084 -13.27 7.93 11.15
CA ALA A 1084 -14.37 7.51 10.30
C ALA A 1084 -14.85 6.09 10.64
N SER A 1085 -13.97 5.23 11.14
CA SER A 1085 -14.30 3.88 11.62
C SER A 1085 -13.61 3.58 12.95
N THR A 1086 -14.24 2.75 13.77
CA THR A 1086 -13.62 2.19 15.00
C THR A 1086 -13.14 0.75 14.79
N GLN A 1087 -13.39 0.17 13.61
CA GLN A 1087 -13.14 -1.25 13.35
C GLN A 1087 -11.73 -1.55 12.86
N ASP A 1088 -11.00 -0.57 12.34
CA ASP A 1088 -9.65 -0.75 11.81
C ASP A 1088 -8.59 0.09 12.55
N HIS A 1089 -7.34 -0.33 12.43
CA HIS A 1089 -6.20 0.29 13.12
C HIS A 1089 -5.91 1.72 12.61
N SER A 1090 -6.25 2.01 11.35
CA SER A 1090 -6.20 3.36 10.78
C SER A 1090 -7.30 4.28 11.32
N GLN A 1091 -8.36 3.70 11.91
CA GLN A 1091 -9.60 4.36 12.31
C GLN A 1091 -10.29 5.11 11.15
N ARG A 1092 -9.95 4.76 9.91
CA ARG A 1092 -10.53 5.32 8.70
C ARG A 1092 -11.46 4.33 8.00
N GLY A 1093 -11.39 3.03 8.28
CA GLY A 1093 -12.24 1.98 7.68
C GLY A 1093 -12.14 1.91 6.16
N GLY A 1094 -11.01 2.35 5.61
CA GLY A 1094 -10.82 2.51 4.18
C GLY A 1094 -11.42 3.76 3.54
N SER A 1095 -11.91 4.70 4.36
CA SER A 1095 -12.27 6.04 3.89
C SER A 1095 -11.05 6.83 3.45
N TRP A 1096 -11.27 7.69 2.46
CA TRP A 1096 -10.31 8.70 2.05
C TRP A 1096 -11.09 9.90 1.50
N CYS A 1097 -10.51 11.08 1.62
CA CYS A 1097 -11.09 12.29 1.07
C CYS A 1097 -10.01 13.21 0.50
N GLU A 1098 -10.30 13.81 -0.65
CA GLU A 1098 -9.51 14.84 -1.32
C GLU A 1098 -10.35 16.11 -1.43
N LEU A 1099 -9.73 17.25 -1.13
CA LEU A 1099 -10.21 18.55 -1.54
C LEU A 1099 -9.40 19.04 -2.74
N ARG A 1100 -10.11 19.52 -3.75
CA ARG A 1100 -9.53 20.22 -4.89
C ARG A 1100 -10.05 21.64 -4.95
N VAL A 1101 -9.15 22.60 -5.12
CA VAL A 1101 -9.51 24.01 -5.32
C VAL A 1101 -9.00 24.45 -6.69
N ALA A 1102 -9.94 24.66 -7.61
CA ALA A 1102 -9.67 25.23 -8.92
C ALA A 1102 -9.71 26.76 -8.83
N LEU A 1103 -8.68 27.44 -9.32
CA LEU A 1103 -8.65 28.89 -9.49
C LEU A 1103 -9.27 29.24 -10.85
N LEU A 1104 -10.30 30.09 -10.85
CA LEU A 1104 -11.12 30.34 -12.05
C LEU A 1104 -10.50 31.44 -12.94
N PRO A 1105 -10.55 31.33 -14.28
CA PRO A 1105 -9.97 32.33 -15.20
C PRO A 1105 -10.51 33.75 -15.05
N GLY A 1106 -11.74 33.92 -14.55
CA GLY A 1106 -12.40 35.21 -14.30
C GLY A 1106 -12.12 35.82 -12.93
N GLY A 1107 -11.24 35.22 -12.13
CA GLY A 1107 -11.12 35.49 -10.70
C GLY A 1107 -12.03 34.57 -9.88
N GLY A 1108 -11.66 34.38 -8.61
CA GLY A 1108 -12.35 33.47 -7.70
C GLY A 1108 -11.85 32.02 -7.77
N SER A 1109 -12.55 31.13 -7.08
CA SER A 1109 -12.18 29.72 -6.99
C SER A 1109 -13.38 28.80 -6.76
N GLN A 1110 -13.20 27.52 -7.05
CA GLN A 1110 -14.21 26.49 -6.85
C GLN A 1110 -13.63 25.28 -6.13
N ALA A 1111 -14.28 24.85 -5.06
CA ALA A 1111 -13.94 23.63 -4.34
C ALA A 1111 -14.65 22.40 -4.94
N ARG A 1112 -13.94 21.28 -5.03
CA ARG A 1112 -14.48 19.95 -5.34
C ARG A 1112 -14.06 18.99 -4.25
N LEU A 1113 -15.03 18.27 -3.70
CA LEU A 1113 -14.82 17.27 -2.67
C LEU A 1113 -15.07 15.89 -3.27
N ARG A 1114 -14.11 15.00 -3.06
CA ARG A 1114 -14.20 13.61 -3.50
C ARG A 1114 -13.75 12.67 -2.40
N GLY A 1115 -14.34 11.49 -2.35
CA GLY A 1115 -13.90 10.47 -1.41
C GLY A 1115 -14.80 9.27 -1.37
N ARG A 1116 -14.57 8.45 -0.35
CA ARG A 1116 -15.35 7.25 -0.07
C ARG A 1116 -15.58 7.10 1.42
N ARG A 1117 -16.79 6.71 1.81
CA ARG A 1117 -17.14 6.38 3.19
C ARG A 1117 -16.73 4.93 3.55
N PRO A 1118 -16.42 4.65 4.82
CA PRO A 1118 -15.93 3.33 5.22
C PRO A 1118 -17.01 2.24 5.27
N ASP A 1119 -18.12 2.51 5.97
CA ASP A 1119 -19.08 1.46 6.33
C ASP A 1119 -20.07 1.13 5.21
N SER A 1120 -20.44 2.13 4.38
CA SER A 1120 -21.34 1.92 3.24
C SER A 1120 -20.61 1.71 1.91
N GLY A 1121 -19.33 2.09 1.83
CA GLY A 1121 -18.58 2.12 0.58
C GLY A 1121 -19.08 3.18 -0.41
N ASP A 1122 -19.99 4.07 -0.01
CA ASP A 1122 -20.53 5.12 -0.87
C ASP A 1122 -19.42 6.07 -1.29
N ALA A 1123 -19.31 6.28 -2.60
CA ALA A 1123 -18.47 7.32 -3.15
C ALA A 1123 -19.23 8.65 -3.17
N PHE A 1124 -18.49 9.74 -2.99
CA PHE A 1124 -18.98 11.09 -3.23
C PHE A 1124 -17.99 11.84 -4.12
N ASP A 1125 -18.52 12.66 -5.02
CA ASP A 1125 -17.77 13.50 -5.93
C ASP A 1125 -18.66 14.65 -6.39
N PHE A 1126 -18.46 15.83 -5.81
CA PHE A 1126 -19.27 17.00 -6.12
C PHE A 1126 -18.44 18.28 -6.02
N ARG A 1127 -18.90 19.31 -6.72
CA ARG A 1127 -18.33 20.67 -6.65
C ARG A 1127 -19.22 21.53 -5.77
N LEU A 1128 -18.62 22.41 -5.00
CA LEU A 1128 -19.32 23.54 -4.40
C LEU A 1128 -19.52 24.63 -5.46
N PRO A 1129 -20.45 25.57 -5.28
CA PRO A 1129 -20.59 26.74 -6.14
C PRO A 1129 -19.27 27.54 -6.18
N GLY A 1130 -19.03 28.24 -7.30
CA GLY A 1130 -17.88 29.14 -7.40
C GLY A 1130 -18.01 30.32 -6.44
N ILE A 1131 -16.90 30.71 -5.81
CA ILE A 1131 -16.82 31.93 -5.00
C ILE A 1131 -15.97 32.97 -5.72
N GLY A 1132 -16.48 34.20 -5.85
CA GLY A 1132 -15.74 35.32 -6.45
C GLY A 1132 -15.59 35.31 -7.98
N GLY A 1133 -16.37 34.49 -8.71
CA GLY A 1133 -16.41 34.44 -10.18
C GLY A 1133 -17.63 33.67 -10.75
N ASP A 1134 -17.86 33.77 -12.06
CA ASP A 1134 -18.99 33.15 -12.77
C ASP A 1134 -18.75 31.64 -13.01
N SER A 1135 -18.99 30.81 -12.00
CA SER A 1135 -19.25 29.39 -12.22
C SER A 1135 -20.52 28.99 -11.48
N GLY A 1136 -21.66 29.17 -12.14
CA GLY A 1136 -22.99 28.76 -11.65
C GLY A 1136 -23.22 27.24 -11.63
N ASP A 1137 -22.17 26.44 -11.81
CA ASP A 1137 -22.20 24.97 -11.72
C ASP A 1137 -21.66 24.56 -10.34
N GLY A 1138 -22.43 23.82 -9.55
CA GLY A 1138 -22.07 23.41 -8.19
C GLY A 1138 -23.27 22.96 -7.37
N ASP A 1139 -23.02 22.23 -6.29
CA ASP A 1139 -24.06 21.74 -5.39
C ASP A 1139 -24.56 22.86 -4.48
N GLU A 1140 -25.84 23.21 -4.58
CA GLU A 1140 -26.40 24.35 -3.84
C GLU A 1140 -26.60 24.07 -2.35
N PHE A 1141 -26.67 22.81 -1.93
CA PHE A 1141 -27.13 22.43 -0.58
C PHE A 1141 -26.00 22.12 0.39
N VAL A 1142 -24.90 21.51 -0.06
CA VAL A 1142 -23.81 21.12 0.84
C VAL A 1142 -23.20 22.33 1.54
N GLY A 1143 -23.08 22.23 2.87
CA GLY A 1143 -22.55 23.27 3.74
C GLY A 1143 -23.60 24.19 4.37
N HIS A 1144 -24.89 23.92 4.13
CA HIS A 1144 -26.00 24.60 4.81
C HIS A 1144 -26.58 23.77 5.95
N GLN A 1145 -27.22 24.46 6.90
CA GLN A 1145 -28.02 23.85 7.95
C GLN A 1145 -29.51 23.91 7.58
N THR A 1146 -30.23 22.81 7.74
CA THR A 1146 -31.69 22.75 7.58
C THR A 1146 -32.40 23.41 8.76
N ALA A 1147 -33.66 23.81 8.58
CA ALA A 1147 -34.48 24.43 9.64
C ALA A 1147 -34.62 23.55 10.91
N ASP A 1148 -34.56 22.23 10.78
CA ASP A 1148 -34.60 21.27 11.91
C ASP A 1148 -33.21 20.99 12.54
N GLY A 1149 -32.18 21.75 12.14
CA GLY A 1149 -30.85 21.76 12.76
C GLY A 1149 -29.87 20.72 12.24
N TRP A 1150 -30.15 20.06 11.11
CA TRP A 1150 -29.23 19.11 10.47
C TRP A 1150 -28.30 19.82 9.48
N TRP A 1151 -27.05 19.36 9.40
CA TRP A 1151 -26.08 19.86 8.43
C TRP A 1151 -26.09 18.98 7.17
N VAL A 1152 -26.19 19.60 6.00
CA VAL A 1152 -26.02 18.91 4.71
C VAL A 1152 -24.52 18.72 4.45
N ARG A 1153 -24.02 17.49 4.63
CA ARG A 1153 -22.59 17.19 4.58
C ARG A 1153 -22.05 16.91 3.19
N LEU A 1154 -22.73 16.01 2.48
CA LEU A 1154 -22.25 15.41 1.24
C LEU A 1154 -23.40 15.20 0.27
N LYS A 1155 -23.09 15.33 -1.01
CA LYS A 1155 -23.85 14.74 -2.10
C LYS A 1155 -23.24 13.39 -2.45
N LEU A 1156 -23.99 12.31 -2.27
CA LEU A 1156 -23.55 10.95 -2.60
C LEU A 1156 -23.64 10.71 -4.12
N ALA A 1157 -22.89 9.74 -4.63
CA ALA A 1157 -22.96 9.35 -6.05
C ALA A 1157 -24.36 8.88 -6.49
N SER A 1158 -25.20 8.44 -5.56
CA SER A 1158 -26.62 8.11 -5.81
C SER A 1158 -27.48 9.33 -6.13
N GLY A 1159 -26.99 10.55 -5.91
CA GLY A 1159 -27.74 11.80 -6.00
C GLY A 1159 -28.45 12.20 -4.70
N GLN A 1160 -28.45 11.32 -3.70
CA GLN A 1160 -28.95 11.60 -2.35
C GLN A 1160 -27.95 12.43 -1.54
N TYR A 1161 -28.42 12.99 -0.44
CA TYR A 1161 -27.61 13.81 0.47
C TYR A 1161 -27.49 13.17 1.83
N LEU A 1162 -26.28 13.19 2.37
CA LEU A 1162 -26.01 12.81 3.75
C LEU A 1162 -26.15 14.02 4.65
N LEU A 1163 -27.02 13.90 5.65
CA LEU A 1163 -27.22 14.88 6.70
C LEU A 1163 -26.65 14.36 8.01
N SER A 1164 -26.12 15.26 8.83
CA SER A 1164 -25.67 14.93 10.19
C SER A 1164 -26.02 15.98 11.23
N ARG A 1165 -26.17 15.53 12.47
CA ARG A 1165 -26.34 16.37 13.66
C ARG A 1165 -25.61 15.69 14.83
N GLY A 1166 -24.97 16.45 15.71
CA GLY A 1166 -24.22 15.84 16.81
C GLY A 1166 -23.63 16.85 17.78
N GLU A 1167 -23.17 16.34 18.92
CA GLU A 1167 -22.45 17.10 19.95
C GLU A 1167 -21.26 16.27 20.46
N GLY A 1168 -20.11 16.91 20.67
CA GLY A 1168 -18.90 16.24 21.15
C GLY A 1168 -18.36 15.16 20.19
N ARG A 1169 -18.44 13.87 20.57
CA ARG A 1169 -17.95 12.73 19.77
C ARG A 1169 -19.07 11.89 19.14
N ILE A 1170 -20.32 12.27 19.34
CA ILE A 1170 -21.50 11.52 18.89
C ILE A 1170 -22.15 12.30 17.76
N ALA A 1171 -22.45 11.61 16.66
CA ALA A 1171 -23.17 12.16 15.52
C ALA A 1171 -24.25 11.17 15.06
N GLU A 1172 -25.42 11.72 14.73
CA GLU A 1172 -26.53 11.08 14.06
C GLU A 1172 -26.40 11.35 12.56
N TYR A 1173 -26.77 10.38 11.73
CA TYR A 1173 -26.76 10.49 10.27
C TYR A 1173 -28.11 10.09 9.68
N ARG A 1174 -28.52 10.78 8.61
CA ARG A 1174 -29.65 10.38 7.77
C ARG A 1174 -29.37 10.70 6.31
N THR A 1175 -29.92 9.91 5.40
CA THR A 1175 -29.83 10.16 3.96
C THR A 1175 -31.19 10.62 3.43
N VAL A 1176 -31.22 11.65 2.60
CA VAL A 1176 -32.45 12.24 2.06
C VAL A 1176 -32.32 12.57 0.56
N GLU A 1177 -33.44 12.67 -0.13
CA GLU A 1177 -33.50 13.08 -1.54
C GLU A 1177 -33.36 14.61 -1.70
N ALA A 1178 -32.89 15.05 -2.87
CA ALA A 1178 -32.69 16.48 -3.18
C ALA A 1178 -33.94 17.34 -2.93
N LYS A 1179 -35.13 16.80 -3.27
CA LYS A 1179 -36.42 17.48 -3.11
C LYS A 1179 -36.76 17.77 -1.65
N GLU A 1180 -36.33 16.90 -0.73
CA GLU A 1180 -36.60 17.06 0.70
C GLU A 1180 -35.74 18.19 1.31
N ILE A 1181 -34.52 18.38 0.79
CA ILE A 1181 -33.63 19.46 1.22
C ILE A 1181 -34.08 20.81 0.67
N ALA A 1182 -34.48 20.87 -0.61
CA ALA A 1182 -34.93 22.11 -1.21
C ALA A 1182 -36.06 22.76 -0.40
N ALA A 1183 -36.96 21.97 0.18
CA ALA A 1183 -38.04 22.45 1.04
C ALA A 1183 -37.57 22.94 2.44
N GLN A 1184 -36.37 22.58 2.90
CA GLN A 1184 -35.89 22.81 4.26
C GLN A 1184 -34.73 23.82 4.37
N VAL A 1185 -34.01 24.06 3.28
CA VAL A 1185 -32.87 25.02 3.22
C VAL A 1185 -33.34 26.43 2.79
N LEU A 1186 -34.56 26.56 2.26
CA LEU A 1186 -35.07 27.81 1.67
C LEU A 1186 -35.41 28.95 2.66
N GLU A 1187 -35.28 28.77 3.97
CA GLU A 1187 -35.57 29.83 4.95
C GLU A 1187 -34.60 29.79 6.15
N LEU A 1188 -33.38 30.29 5.98
CA LEU A 1188 -32.64 30.86 7.10
C LEU A 1188 -32.80 32.38 7.03
N PRO A 1189 -33.60 33.01 7.91
CA PRO A 1189 -33.65 34.47 7.98
C PRO A 1189 -32.26 34.98 8.36
N ALA A 1190 -31.82 36.05 7.69
CA ALA A 1190 -30.64 36.80 8.06
C ALA A 1190 -30.66 37.05 9.58
N LEU A 1191 -29.73 36.45 10.29
CA LEU A 1191 -29.59 36.48 11.75
C LEU A 1191 -28.47 37.44 12.14
#